data_AF-A0A8J6PH05-F1
#
_entry.id   AF-A0A8J6PH05-F1
#
_cell.length_a   1.000
_cell.length_b   1.000
_cell.length_c   1.000
_cell.angle_alpha   90.00
_cell.angle_beta   90.00
_cell.angle_gamma   90.00
#
_symmetry.space_group_name_H-M   'P 1'
#
loop_
_entity.id
_entity.type
_entity.pdbx_description
1 polymer ?
#
loop_
_entity_poly.entity_id
_entity_poly.type
_entity_poly.pdbx_seq_one_letter_code
_entity_poly.pdbx_strand_id
1 'polypeptide(L)'
;MDDVKRCVFESGLFDSEWYSKRYPDVKATALDPLDHYLYVGAFLGRRPSDAFLPEEMANLTGARDALPLLDFIKRNNISFDRSWYLKRNQDVARVKKDPHAHYLAYGFKEGRPSNAISETAKDFDAVWYHQKYLASENYNESPLIHYCNIGSALGYLPSKRGGSIISDYRRFGYVEYGASTENIIHFDEATAIRDEFNLSVVVHMHVFYEEYLEEMCRSLINIPVDFTLFVSLTVDRFQIDDIRNRLRNHLPHVRTIIVRETPNRGRDIAPFLVEFGREIAEFDLVLHIHSKRTLHNPAHVGWRRYLLHCVCGNRDTVSQVLNAFFEDEKLGAVFPPYYPTLRLQPSWGRNYGKVTGIVEKMRLGTAPVDCPNYPAGSFFWARTAALMPLLTGVLSLEDFDAESGQIDGTTAHAVERLFGLLPLKLGYKSEARYTDVAYNLVNFYSRERTFTERPDRSADVQSYIDARKRPERRARIAVATAIIGDYDVLQLPEHIDPDVDYFCFSDARIDGYDVFEIRTVDYLNDDPRRVARYVKTNLLRLLKGYDYLIWVDSNVQIRGSLDKFISKMEDSDAAVGVIYHPTRMTYLDEAKEVTARKLDDQNVVQQQVEGYRKTIDLEEDRLIETNFMIFNARDGRARAFADVWWCEIQKKSKRDQLSVNYALRASGTQAQPLLDDGYSCRDYPGFRLFFHGTGPEVMLSRHRRDDGSIRAGTLGRVISLPPVETVEDLLSSNSDCSLLVHRVVDEPDVSVTDHIRGSSANIADLQTNTLANGVSVSNWIPSRWIASKWEANIEISCIHQAICFGGLISRTYPDYHESGQLFLTRDGNLLESTFGVWNGEGLIPNNLLKKVDEEQWQLLRSPKYDVLDGKYMLLGSLQPHFGHSLLEGLSRVWPLHVSQAFRDDMKYLVFEPGLRDYHQVFLQHAGIDLERVVHAPATGIRVERLYVPTPSIRSHRWISPLQGKTWATISDSVSSRAPTRRVYLTRQKIGERPLLNEEKVAACFSEFGYEIIAPETLTVEEQIEMAATSTHLAGPVGSQMYLAAFQKRGGKKLIIAPANFYAKDDLLISRVTQGSCDVVFGTKTDNFSDRDKRSWYIDIEKVRAALRRHLS
;
A
#
# COMPACT_ATOMS: atom_id res chain seq x y z
N MET A 1 33.67 -0.83 1.71
CA MET A 1 33.12 0.23 2.58
C MET A 1 31.74 -0.18 3.11
N ASP A 2 30.88 -0.79 2.29
CA ASP A 2 29.58 -1.30 2.74
C ASP A 2 29.66 -2.32 3.88
N ASP A 3 30.62 -3.25 3.86
CA ASP A 3 30.82 -4.21 4.97
C ASP A 3 31.24 -3.52 6.27
N VAL A 4 31.98 -2.41 6.16
CA VAL A 4 32.40 -1.62 7.32
C VAL A 4 31.24 -0.82 7.88
N LYS A 5 30.47 -0.16 6.99
CA LYS A 5 29.25 0.54 7.37
C LYS A 5 28.26 -0.41 8.03
N ARG A 6 28.09 -1.60 7.46
CA ARG A 6 27.26 -2.68 8.00
C ARG A 6 27.75 -3.16 9.36
N CYS A 7 29.04 -3.43 9.53
CA CYS A 7 29.61 -3.85 10.81
C CYS A 7 29.43 -2.79 11.91
N VAL A 8 29.66 -1.51 11.58
CA VAL A 8 29.42 -0.39 12.50
C VAL A 8 27.93 -0.26 12.83
N PHE A 9 27.06 -0.40 11.82
CA PHE A 9 25.61 -0.34 12.00
C PHE A 9 25.06 -1.49 12.87
N GLU A 10 25.48 -2.73 12.60
CA GLU A 10 25.07 -3.94 13.33
C GLU A 10 25.57 -3.94 14.78
N SER A 11 26.69 -3.26 15.07
CA SER A 11 27.20 -3.14 16.43
C SER A 11 26.28 -2.37 17.37
N GLY A 12 25.45 -1.46 16.84
CA GLY A 12 24.58 -0.57 17.63
C GLY A 12 25.31 0.51 18.43
N LEU A 13 26.62 0.71 18.22
CA LEU A 13 27.46 1.63 19.00
C LEU A 13 27.53 3.07 18.45
N PHE A 14 27.04 3.30 17.22
CA PHE A 14 26.95 4.62 16.60
C PHE A 14 25.60 5.27 16.88
N ASP A 15 25.60 6.52 17.39
CA ASP A 15 24.39 7.29 17.69
C ASP A 15 24.26 8.47 16.72
N SER A 16 23.43 8.32 15.69
CA SER A 16 23.24 9.33 14.65
C SER A 16 22.66 10.65 15.18
N GLU A 17 21.80 10.61 16.20
CA GLU A 17 21.14 11.81 16.73
C GLU A 17 22.13 12.60 17.60
N TRP A 18 22.83 11.91 18.50
CA TRP A 18 23.90 12.52 19.29
C TRP A 18 24.99 13.08 18.39
N TYR A 19 25.42 12.31 17.38
CA TYR A 19 26.48 12.70 16.44
C TYR A 19 26.11 13.97 15.67
N SER A 20 24.90 14.02 15.10
CA SER A 20 24.42 15.18 14.34
C SER A 20 24.23 16.42 15.21
N LYS A 21 23.83 16.23 16.47
CA LYS A 21 23.67 17.33 17.44
C LYS A 21 25.03 17.87 17.90
N ARG A 22 26.02 16.97 18.07
CA ARG A 22 27.36 17.31 18.52
C ARG A 22 28.20 17.96 17.43
N TYR A 23 28.00 17.56 16.17
CA TYR A 23 28.76 17.99 15.00
C TYR A 23 27.86 18.66 13.94
N PRO A 24 27.67 19.98 13.99
CA PRO A 24 26.71 20.69 13.14
C PRO A 24 27.03 20.69 11.64
N ASP A 25 28.30 20.48 11.27
CA ASP A 25 28.80 20.46 9.89
C ASP A 25 28.28 19.25 9.08
N VAL A 26 27.78 18.21 9.75
CA VAL A 26 27.09 17.07 9.12
C VAL A 26 26.00 17.57 8.16
N LYS A 27 25.22 18.59 8.56
CA LYS A 27 24.14 19.16 7.74
C LYS A 27 24.61 19.85 6.46
N ALA A 28 25.83 20.40 6.46
CA ALA A 28 26.37 21.13 5.31
C ALA A 28 26.84 20.18 4.19
N THR A 29 27.12 18.92 4.51
CA THR A 29 27.62 17.91 3.56
C THR A 29 26.51 17.14 2.83
N ALA A 30 25.26 17.25 3.30
CA ALA A 30 24.11 16.44 2.85
C ALA A 30 24.31 14.90 2.95
N LEU A 31 25.33 14.45 3.70
CA LEU A 31 25.57 13.02 3.98
C LEU A 31 24.70 12.54 5.15
N ASP A 32 24.34 11.26 5.13
CA ASP A 32 23.80 10.59 6.33
C ASP A 32 24.82 10.65 7.48
N PRO A 33 24.41 10.81 8.75
CA PRO A 33 25.35 10.95 9.86
C PRO A 33 26.36 9.80 10.00
N LEU A 34 25.98 8.57 9.67
CA LEU A 34 26.89 7.43 9.68
C LEU A 34 27.89 7.50 8.51
N ASP A 35 27.44 7.90 7.32
CA ASP A 35 28.34 8.13 6.18
C ASP A 35 29.31 9.27 6.48
N HIS A 36 28.81 10.36 7.07
CA HIS A 36 29.66 11.45 7.50
C HIS A 36 30.71 10.98 8.51
N TYR A 37 30.34 10.14 9.49
CA TYR A 37 31.31 9.57 10.43
C TYR A 37 32.37 8.72 9.72
N LEU A 38 31.98 7.83 8.81
CA LEU A 38 32.90 6.91 8.13
C LEU A 38 33.87 7.61 7.17
N TYR A 39 33.41 8.63 6.46
CA TYR A 39 34.22 9.31 5.44
C TYR A 39 34.98 10.54 5.97
N VAL A 40 34.51 11.16 7.04
CA VAL A 40 35.04 12.43 7.54
C VAL A 40 35.32 12.35 9.05
N GLY A 41 34.31 11.96 9.83
CA GLY A 41 34.36 12.03 11.28
C GLY A 41 35.46 11.21 11.93
N ALA A 42 35.63 9.97 11.49
CA ALA A 42 36.63 9.06 12.01
C ALA A 42 38.06 9.58 11.77
N PHE A 43 38.32 10.15 10.59
CA PHE A 43 39.61 10.77 10.25
C PHE A 43 39.88 12.05 11.03
N LEU A 44 38.84 12.73 11.49
CA LEU A 44 38.93 13.91 12.36
C LEU A 44 38.96 13.55 13.86
N GLY A 45 39.06 12.27 14.22
CA GLY A 45 39.08 11.82 15.62
C GLY A 45 37.77 12.07 16.37
N ARG A 46 36.64 12.16 15.66
CA ARG A 46 35.33 12.43 16.26
C ARG A 46 34.79 11.20 16.98
N ARG A 47 33.99 11.43 18.02
CA ARG A 47 33.33 10.39 18.80
C ARG A 47 32.07 9.90 18.08
N PRO A 48 31.79 8.59 18.03
CA PRO A 48 30.57 8.06 17.42
C PRO A 48 29.33 8.14 18.33
N SER A 49 29.53 8.26 19.65
CA SER A 49 28.47 8.43 20.66
C SER A 49 29.10 8.92 21.98
N ASP A 50 28.28 9.15 23.02
CA ASP A 50 28.78 9.56 24.34
C ASP A 50 29.43 8.43 25.15
N ALA A 51 29.31 7.18 24.66
CA ALA A 51 29.84 5.98 25.30
C ALA A 51 31.36 5.79 25.15
N PHE A 52 32.04 6.68 24.41
CA PHE A 52 33.47 6.57 24.11
C PHE A 52 34.25 7.77 24.64
N LEU A 53 35.48 7.57 25.11
CA LEU A 53 36.39 8.66 25.46
C LEU A 53 37.03 9.30 24.22
N PRO A 54 37.41 10.60 24.26
CA PRO A 54 38.18 11.22 23.19
C PRO A 54 39.50 10.49 22.88
N GLU A 55 40.18 9.96 23.91
CA GLU A 55 41.48 9.30 23.79
C GLU A 55 41.37 7.91 23.15
N GLU A 56 40.25 7.20 23.35
CA GLU A 56 39.95 5.91 22.68
C GLU A 56 39.87 6.06 21.17
N MET A 57 39.34 7.20 20.70
CA MET A 57 39.24 7.50 19.28
C MET A 57 40.56 8.04 18.71
N ALA A 58 41.37 8.73 19.53
CA ALA A 58 42.65 9.31 19.12
C ALA A 58 43.78 8.26 19.02
N ASN A 59 43.90 7.34 19.97
CA ASN A 59 45.01 6.37 20.04
C ASN A 59 45.03 5.35 18.88
N LEU A 60 43.96 5.24 18.09
CA LEU A 60 43.84 4.33 16.95
C LEU A 60 44.05 5.01 15.58
N THR A 61 44.23 6.33 15.55
CA THR A 61 44.46 7.12 14.31
C THR A 61 45.92 7.15 13.84
N GLY A 62 46.85 6.53 14.59
CA GLY A 62 48.28 6.46 14.26
C GLY A 62 48.62 5.61 13.04
N ALA A 63 47.69 4.77 12.57
CA ALA A 63 47.78 4.04 11.31
C ALA A 63 46.87 4.72 10.27
N ARG A 64 47.44 5.20 9.15
CA ARG A 64 46.78 6.07 8.15
C ARG A 64 45.50 5.50 7.49
N ASP A 65 45.09 4.26 7.80
CA ASP A 65 43.98 3.54 7.16
C ASP A 65 42.97 2.89 8.14
N ALA A 66 43.00 3.22 9.44
CA ALA A 66 42.16 2.56 10.45
C ALA A 66 40.89 3.36 10.82
N LEU A 67 39.73 2.70 10.84
CA LEU A 67 38.47 3.23 11.37
C LEU A 67 38.34 2.85 12.86
N PRO A 68 38.47 3.80 13.82
CA PRO A 68 38.61 3.49 15.24
C PRO A 68 37.46 2.67 15.84
N LEU A 69 36.22 3.00 15.50
CA LEU A 69 35.05 2.26 15.97
C LEU A 69 35.01 0.83 15.41
N LEU A 70 35.40 0.63 14.15
CA LEU A 70 35.44 -0.71 13.54
C LEU A 70 36.47 -1.61 14.25
N ASP A 71 37.63 -1.05 14.59
CA ASP A 71 38.67 -1.78 15.32
C ASP A 71 38.22 -2.11 16.75
N PHE A 72 37.58 -1.17 17.44
CA PHE A 72 36.96 -1.42 18.75
C PHE A 72 35.94 -2.56 18.70
N ILE A 73 35.06 -2.55 17.70
CA ILE A 73 34.05 -3.60 17.46
C ILE A 73 34.72 -4.97 17.29
N LYS A 74 35.75 -5.05 16.44
CA LYS A 74 36.46 -6.30 16.14
C LYS A 74 37.22 -6.85 17.35
N ARG A 75 37.94 -6.00 18.08
CA ARG A 75 38.73 -6.42 19.26
C ARG A 75 37.86 -6.97 20.38
N ASN A 76 36.67 -6.41 20.55
CA ASN A 76 35.74 -6.80 21.61
C ASN A 76 34.64 -7.77 21.12
N ASN A 77 34.73 -8.25 19.87
CA ASN A 77 33.79 -9.18 19.25
C ASN A 77 32.31 -8.73 19.34
N ILE A 78 32.05 -7.45 19.12
CA ILE A 78 30.71 -6.85 19.27
C ILE A 78 29.95 -6.98 17.96
N SER A 79 28.88 -7.77 17.93
CA SER A 79 28.06 -7.96 16.73
C SER A 79 26.58 -8.07 17.11
N PHE A 80 25.71 -8.19 16.11
CA PHE A 80 24.30 -8.47 16.35
C PHE A 80 24.15 -9.84 17.04
N ASP A 81 23.60 -9.85 18.25
CA ASP A 81 23.38 -11.09 18.99
C ASP A 81 21.94 -11.56 18.76
N ARG A 82 21.78 -12.58 17.91
CA ARG A 82 20.47 -13.16 17.56
C ARG A 82 19.70 -13.63 18.79
N SER A 83 20.36 -14.37 19.69
CA SER A 83 19.71 -15.01 20.83
C SER A 83 19.29 -13.97 21.85
N TRP A 84 20.16 -13.00 22.11
CA TRP A 84 19.86 -11.87 22.98
C TRP A 84 18.76 -10.98 22.40
N TYR A 85 18.84 -10.66 21.09
CA TYR A 85 17.88 -9.82 20.41
C TYR A 85 16.49 -10.44 20.39
N LEU A 86 16.36 -11.75 20.11
CA LEU A 86 15.09 -12.47 20.20
C LEU A 86 14.56 -12.56 21.63
N LYS A 87 15.44 -12.79 22.61
CA LYS A 87 15.08 -12.79 24.04
C LYS A 87 14.51 -11.43 24.47
N ARG A 88 15.06 -10.33 23.95
CA ARG A 88 14.64 -8.96 24.26
C ARG A 88 13.43 -8.49 23.44
N ASN A 89 13.25 -8.99 22.22
CA ASN A 89 12.23 -8.57 21.26
C ASN A 89 11.30 -9.74 20.88
N GLN A 90 10.44 -10.14 21.82
CA GLN A 90 9.54 -11.29 21.65
C GLN A 90 8.51 -11.11 20.53
N ASP A 91 8.17 -9.87 20.19
CA ASP A 91 7.33 -9.52 19.04
C ASP A 91 7.92 -10.06 17.73
N VAL A 92 9.24 -9.96 17.57
CA VAL A 92 9.99 -10.47 16.41
C VAL A 92 10.09 -12.00 16.42
N ALA A 93 10.26 -12.59 17.60
CA ALA A 93 10.30 -14.04 17.77
C ALA A 93 8.97 -14.72 17.38
N ARG A 94 7.83 -14.11 17.73
CA ARG A 94 6.47 -14.63 17.50
C ARG A 94 6.12 -14.75 16.02
N VAL A 95 6.44 -13.73 15.22
CA VAL A 95 6.16 -13.72 13.77
C VAL A 95 7.14 -14.58 12.96
N LYS A 96 8.09 -15.25 13.64
CA LYS A 96 9.16 -16.06 13.04
C LYS A 96 9.93 -15.30 11.95
N LYS A 97 9.94 -13.96 12.00
CA LYS A 97 10.74 -13.14 11.10
C LYS A 97 12.21 -13.28 11.48
N ASP A 98 13.08 -13.17 10.49
CA ASP A 98 14.51 -13.18 10.78
C ASP A 98 14.88 -11.94 11.63
N PRO A 99 15.42 -12.12 12.85
CA PRO A 99 15.65 -11.02 13.79
C PRO A 99 16.70 -10.04 13.30
N HIS A 100 17.67 -10.51 12.50
CA HIS A 100 18.70 -9.66 11.95
C HIS A 100 18.13 -8.79 10.82
N ALA A 101 17.37 -9.38 9.90
CA ALA A 101 16.64 -8.64 8.87
C ALA A 101 15.65 -7.63 9.49
N HIS A 102 14.95 -8.02 10.55
CA HIS A 102 14.06 -7.11 11.28
C HIS A 102 14.83 -5.93 11.90
N TYR A 103 15.98 -6.17 12.52
CA TYR A 103 16.79 -5.11 13.10
C TYR A 103 17.24 -4.09 12.06
N LEU A 104 17.71 -4.57 10.91
CA LEU A 104 18.17 -3.73 9.81
C LEU A 104 17.03 -2.89 9.19
N ALA A 105 15.84 -3.47 9.06
CA ALA A 105 14.69 -2.80 8.45
C ALA A 105 13.97 -1.83 9.41
N TYR A 106 13.83 -2.23 10.67
CA TYR A 106 12.98 -1.56 11.67
C TYR A 106 13.71 -1.31 12.98
N GLY A 107 14.37 -2.32 13.56
CA GLY A 107 14.86 -2.27 14.94
C GLY A 107 15.84 -1.13 15.24
N PHE A 108 16.77 -0.81 14.34
CA PHE A 108 17.69 0.33 14.52
C PHE A 108 16.93 1.68 14.54
N LYS A 109 16.01 1.89 13.59
CA LYS A 109 15.19 3.11 13.50
C LYS A 109 14.25 3.27 14.70
N GLU A 110 13.83 2.15 15.27
CA GLU A 110 13.04 2.08 16.50
C GLU A 110 13.88 2.27 17.77
N GLY A 111 15.19 2.47 17.65
CA GLY A 111 16.08 2.60 18.80
C GLY A 111 16.19 1.31 19.61
N ARG A 112 16.06 0.14 18.99
CA ARG A 112 16.33 -1.14 19.66
C ARG A 112 17.86 -1.37 19.73
N PRO A 113 18.39 -1.92 20.83
CA PRO A 113 19.78 -2.39 20.87
C PRO A 113 19.94 -3.70 20.08
N SER A 114 21.11 -3.92 19.46
CA SER A 114 21.43 -5.16 18.73
C SER A 114 22.08 -6.24 19.60
N ASN A 115 22.63 -5.86 20.75
CA ASN A 115 23.28 -6.71 21.74
C ASN A 115 23.33 -6.02 23.12
N ALA A 116 23.74 -6.76 24.15
CA ALA A 116 23.82 -6.26 25.52
C ALA A 116 24.72 -5.02 25.69
N ILE A 117 25.84 -4.95 24.96
CA ILE A 117 26.80 -3.84 25.07
C ILE A 117 26.21 -2.56 24.46
N SER A 118 25.54 -2.67 23.30
CA SER A 118 24.84 -1.56 22.65
C SER A 118 23.65 -1.05 23.46
N GLU A 119 23.04 -1.90 24.29
CA GLU A 119 22.00 -1.49 25.22
C GLU A 119 22.55 -0.57 26.31
N THR A 120 23.69 -0.95 26.89
CA THR A 120 24.40 -0.18 27.89
C THR A 120 24.94 1.14 27.33
N ALA A 121 25.48 1.11 26.11
CA ALA A 121 26.11 2.27 25.48
C ALA A 121 25.18 3.49 25.31
N LYS A 122 23.86 3.31 25.28
CA LYS A 122 22.89 4.42 25.09
C LYS A 122 22.89 5.46 26.19
N ASP A 123 23.07 5.00 27.43
CA ASP A 123 22.97 5.82 28.63
C ASP A 123 24.30 5.90 29.39
N PHE A 124 25.39 5.47 28.75
CA PHE A 124 26.73 5.40 29.32
C PHE A 124 27.48 6.72 29.10
N ASP A 125 28.00 7.31 30.17
CA ASP A 125 28.85 8.51 30.12
C ASP A 125 30.28 8.10 30.43
N ALA A 126 31.06 7.84 29.37
CA ALA A 126 32.41 7.30 29.52
C ALA A 126 33.36 8.26 30.25
N VAL A 127 33.22 9.57 30.02
CA VAL A 127 34.07 10.60 30.65
C VAL A 127 33.82 10.63 32.15
N TRP A 128 32.55 10.69 32.55
CA TRP A 128 32.21 10.69 33.96
C TRP A 128 32.56 9.37 34.65
N TYR A 129 32.27 8.24 34.01
CA TYR A 129 32.54 6.92 34.57
C TYR A 129 34.04 6.73 34.83
N HIS A 130 34.88 7.09 33.85
CA HIS A 130 36.32 7.02 33.98
C HIS A 130 36.82 7.88 35.14
N GLN A 131 36.38 9.14 35.24
CA GLN A 131 36.75 10.04 36.33
C GLN A 131 36.31 9.54 37.70
N LYS A 132 35.15 8.86 37.78
CA LYS A 132 34.57 8.43 39.04
C LYS A 132 35.15 7.12 39.56
N TYR A 133 35.36 6.14 38.69
CA TYR A 133 35.67 4.77 39.07
C TYR A 133 37.05 4.27 38.61
N LEU A 134 37.64 4.88 37.57
CA LEU A 134 38.88 4.39 36.95
C LEU A 134 40.08 5.33 37.14
N ALA A 135 39.88 6.54 37.67
CA ALA A 135 40.91 7.58 37.76
C ALA A 135 42.12 7.27 38.68
N SER A 136 42.03 6.24 39.53
CA SER A 136 43.07 5.84 40.48
C SER A 136 43.87 4.60 40.08
N GLU A 137 43.55 3.96 38.95
CA GLU A 137 44.23 2.75 38.46
C GLU A 137 44.82 3.00 37.06
N ASN A 138 46.02 2.47 36.78
CA ASN A 138 46.58 2.44 35.42
C ASN A 138 45.81 1.40 34.58
N TYR A 139 44.55 1.70 34.26
CA TYR A 139 43.64 0.81 33.57
C TYR A 139 43.64 1.10 32.07
N ASN A 140 43.98 0.09 31.27
CA ASN A 140 44.23 0.23 29.82
C ASN A 140 43.03 -0.27 28.97
N GLU A 141 41.89 -0.55 29.59
CA GLU A 141 40.67 -1.06 28.94
C GLU A 141 39.56 0.01 28.94
N SER A 142 38.68 -0.07 27.94
CA SER A 142 37.59 0.89 27.73
C SER A 142 36.63 0.98 28.91
N PRO A 143 36.22 2.19 29.35
CA PRO A 143 35.24 2.35 30.43
C PRO A 143 33.91 1.61 30.19
N LEU A 144 33.44 1.57 28.94
CA LEU A 144 32.20 0.88 28.56
C LEU A 144 32.33 -0.63 28.77
N ILE A 145 33.48 -1.21 28.37
CA ILE A 145 33.77 -2.64 28.50
C ILE A 145 33.99 -3.00 29.97
N HIS A 146 34.76 -2.21 30.70
CA HIS A 146 34.95 -2.38 32.13
C HIS A 146 33.61 -2.40 32.88
N TYR A 147 32.69 -1.49 32.55
CA TYR A 147 31.38 -1.48 33.17
C TYR A 147 30.59 -2.75 32.86
N CYS A 148 30.57 -3.21 31.60
CA CYS A 148 29.85 -4.42 31.19
C CYS A 148 30.43 -5.69 31.84
N ASN A 149 31.75 -5.78 32.01
CA ASN A 149 32.42 -6.97 32.53
C ASN A 149 32.48 -7.02 34.07
N ILE A 150 32.70 -5.88 34.72
CA ILE A 150 33.06 -5.80 36.15
C ILE A 150 32.18 -4.80 36.88
N GLY A 151 32.08 -3.57 36.36
CA GLY A 151 31.45 -2.45 37.05
C GLY A 151 29.98 -2.67 37.41
N SER A 152 29.21 -3.31 36.53
CA SER A 152 27.81 -3.65 36.80
C SER A 152 27.66 -4.63 37.97
N ALA A 153 28.55 -5.62 38.08
CA ALA A 153 28.53 -6.60 39.17
C ALA A 153 28.95 -6.01 40.52
N LEU A 154 29.81 -4.98 40.48
CA LEU A 154 30.23 -4.21 41.66
C LEU A 154 29.23 -3.11 42.06
N GLY A 155 28.12 -2.96 41.35
CA GLY A 155 27.09 -1.95 41.63
C GLY A 155 27.48 -0.53 41.25
N TYR A 156 28.43 -0.35 40.32
CA TYR A 156 28.81 0.98 39.84
C TYR A 156 27.69 1.57 38.97
N LEU A 157 27.64 2.90 38.89
CA LEU A 157 26.68 3.60 38.03
C LEU A 157 27.31 3.82 36.66
N PRO A 158 26.56 3.64 35.54
CA PRO A 158 27.10 3.85 34.18
C PRO A 158 27.22 5.33 33.77
N SER A 159 26.59 6.25 34.50
CA SER A 159 26.66 7.69 34.23
C SER A 159 26.32 8.54 35.46
N LYS A 160 26.61 9.85 35.39
CA LYS A 160 26.36 10.82 36.48
C LYS A 160 24.92 10.88 36.95
N ARG A 161 23.97 10.56 36.06
CA ARG A 161 22.53 10.61 36.34
C ARG A 161 22.02 9.33 37.03
N GLY A 162 22.90 8.35 37.25
CA GLY A 162 22.49 6.98 37.52
C GLY A 162 22.08 6.31 36.21
N GLY A 163 22.44 5.04 36.04
CA GLY A 163 21.92 4.28 34.91
C GLY A 163 20.42 4.17 35.04
N SER A 164 19.71 4.29 33.92
CA SER A 164 18.46 3.54 33.84
C SER A 164 18.88 2.08 34.04
N ILE A 165 18.59 1.52 35.22
CA ILE A 165 18.37 0.08 35.30
C ILE A 165 17.35 -0.14 34.19
N ILE A 166 17.77 -0.80 33.12
CA ILE A 166 16.92 -1.16 32.01
C ILE A 166 15.65 -1.70 32.64
N SER A 167 14.56 -0.92 32.60
CA SER A 167 13.31 -1.44 33.12
C SER A 167 13.03 -2.68 32.28
N ASP A 168 12.72 -3.80 32.93
CA ASP A 168 12.30 -5.02 32.23
C ASP A 168 11.18 -4.71 31.22
N TYR A 169 10.41 -3.66 31.50
CA TYR A 169 9.51 -2.94 30.61
C TYR A 169 10.24 -2.06 29.57
N ARG A 170 10.72 -2.63 28.45
CA ARG A 170 11.02 -1.84 27.25
C ARG A 170 9.84 -1.84 26.27
N ARG A 171 9.61 -0.66 25.71
CA ARG A 171 8.39 -0.19 25.04
C ARG A 171 8.43 -0.56 23.55
N PHE A 172 7.35 -1.16 23.07
CA PHE A 172 7.26 -1.77 21.74
C PHE A 172 7.18 -0.71 20.62
N GLY A 173 7.78 -1.04 19.47
CA GLY A 173 7.87 -0.21 18.25
C GLY A 173 6.53 -0.06 17.51
N TYR A 174 6.56 0.07 16.18
CA TYR A 174 5.34 0.35 15.41
C TYR A 174 4.18 -0.62 15.72
N VAL A 175 2.96 -0.08 15.68
CA VAL A 175 1.64 -0.71 15.94
C VAL A 175 1.39 -2.00 15.12
N GLU A 176 2.31 -2.37 14.23
CA GLU A 176 2.18 -3.49 13.30
C GLU A 176 2.21 -4.88 13.94
N TYR A 177 2.76 -5.08 15.16
CA TYR A 177 2.98 -6.44 15.67
C TYR A 177 2.46 -6.76 17.07
N GLY A 178 1.74 -5.84 17.73
CA GLY A 178 1.15 -6.10 19.06
C GLY A 178 2.18 -6.34 20.17
N ALA A 179 1.83 -6.01 21.41
CA ALA A 179 2.71 -6.27 22.55
C ALA A 179 2.84 -7.77 22.87
N SER A 180 3.66 -8.09 23.88
CA SER A 180 3.76 -9.42 24.48
C SER A 180 2.36 -9.94 24.88
N THR A 181 2.25 -11.25 24.92
CA THR A 181 1.01 -12.06 25.06
C THR A 181 0.20 -11.84 26.33
N GLU A 182 0.55 -10.91 27.22
CA GLU A 182 -0.08 -10.80 28.54
C GLU A 182 -1.10 -9.65 28.67
N ASN A 183 -1.23 -8.75 27.68
CA ASN A 183 -2.09 -7.56 27.81
C ASN A 183 -2.74 -7.14 26.47
N ILE A 184 -3.37 -8.09 25.78
CA ILE A 184 -4.08 -7.85 24.51
C ILE A 184 -5.59 -7.86 24.74
N ILE A 185 -6.29 -6.90 24.15
CA ILE A 185 -7.74 -6.90 23.97
C ILE A 185 -8.00 -7.33 22.54
N HIS A 186 -8.77 -8.41 22.37
CA HIS A 186 -9.11 -8.94 21.06
C HIS A 186 -10.37 -8.27 20.54
N PHE A 187 -10.23 -7.38 19.55
CA PHE A 187 -11.31 -6.50 19.13
C PHE A 187 -12.55 -7.25 18.65
N ASP A 188 -12.38 -8.29 17.82
CA ASP A 188 -13.49 -9.04 17.21
C ASP A 188 -13.75 -10.41 17.88
N GLU A 189 -13.14 -10.66 19.04
CA GLU A 189 -13.39 -11.89 19.80
C GLU A 189 -14.69 -11.75 20.62
N ALA A 190 -15.72 -12.47 20.21
CA ALA A 190 -17.01 -12.49 20.89
C ALA A 190 -16.84 -12.78 22.38
N THR A 191 -17.09 -11.78 23.22
CA THR A 191 -16.89 -11.84 24.67
C THR A 191 -18.14 -11.35 25.39
N ALA A 192 -18.83 -12.27 26.05
CA ALA A 192 -19.92 -11.92 26.95
C ALA A 192 -19.37 -11.40 28.29
N ILE A 193 -20.12 -10.49 28.91
CA ILE A 193 -19.91 -10.18 30.33
C ILE A 193 -20.22 -11.45 31.14
N ARG A 194 -19.46 -11.71 32.20
CA ARG A 194 -19.74 -12.86 33.06
C ARG A 194 -21.07 -12.73 33.78
N ASP A 195 -21.76 -13.86 33.91
CA ASP A 195 -23.07 -13.92 34.58
C ASP A 195 -22.99 -13.50 36.06
N GLU A 196 -21.84 -13.71 36.71
CA GLU A 196 -21.60 -13.33 38.10
C GLU A 196 -21.06 -11.90 38.29
N PHE A 197 -20.91 -11.12 37.21
CA PHE A 197 -20.35 -9.78 37.29
C PHE A 197 -21.23 -8.87 38.17
N ASN A 198 -20.67 -8.39 39.28
CA ASN A 198 -21.40 -7.65 40.31
C ASN A 198 -20.76 -6.32 40.72
N LEU A 199 -19.73 -5.85 40.00
CA LEU A 199 -19.07 -4.58 40.32
C LEU A 199 -19.91 -3.40 39.84
N SER A 200 -20.04 -2.38 40.69
CA SER A 200 -20.72 -1.14 40.36
C SER A 200 -19.88 -0.25 39.45
N VAL A 201 -20.47 0.25 38.35
CA VAL A 201 -19.78 1.03 37.32
C VAL A 201 -20.28 2.47 37.27
N VAL A 202 -19.35 3.41 37.28
CA VAL A 202 -19.59 4.82 36.98
C VAL A 202 -18.77 5.29 35.78
N VAL A 203 -19.35 6.15 34.97
CA VAL A 203 -18.67 6.83 33.86
C VAL A 203 -18.63 8.31 34.18
N HIS A 204 -17.43 8.90 34.19
CA HIS A 204 -17.27 10.34 34.16
C HIS A 204 -16.93 10.79 32.73
N MET A 205 -17.72 11.73 32.23
CA MET A 205 -17.59 12.31 30.91
C MET A 205 -17.46 13.84 31.02
N HIS A 206 -16.28 14.37 30.72
CA HIS A 206 -16.10 15.82 30.63
C HIS A 206 -16.35 16.34 29.21
N VAL A 207 -17.28 17.29 29.07
CA VAL A 207 -17.65 17.87 27.77
C VAL A 207 -17.31 19.36 27.77
N PHE A 208 -16.28 19.69 27.00
CA PHE A 208 -15.84 21.04 26.66
C PHE A 208 -16.19 21.41 25.21
N TYR A 209 -16.23 20.43 24.31
CA TYR A 209 -16.61 20.55 22.90
C TYR A 209 -17.89 19.74 22.64
N GLU A 210 -19.00 20.44 22.40
CA GLU A 210 -20.32 19.81 22.22
C GLU A 210 -20.38 18.88 21.02
N GLU A 211 -19.63 19.21 19.96
CA GLU A 211 -19.67 18.50 18.68
C GLU A 211 -19.23 17.02 18.79
N TYR A 212 -18.58 16.63 19.88
CA TYR A 212 -18.16 15.25 20.13
C TYR A 212 -19.10 14.45 21.03
N LEU A 213 -20.15 15.07 21.57
CA LEU A 213 -21.07 14.41 22.51
C LEU A 213 -21.69 13.14 21.90
N GLU A 214 -22.10 13.18 20.64
CA GLU A 214 -22.73 12.04 19.95
C GLU A 214 -21.74 10.90 19.70
N GLU A 215 -20.50 11.21 19.31
CA GLU A 215 -19.42 10.22 19.15
C GLU A 215 -19.12 9.51 20.48
N MET A 216 -19.12 10.28 21.58
CA MET A 216 -18.92 9.74 22.92
C MET A 216 -20.12 8.88 23.36
N CYS A 217 -21.36 9.32 23.10
CA CYS A 217 -22.56 8.51 23.38
C CYS A 217 -22.51 7.16 22.66
N ARG A 218 -22.15 7.14 21.37
CA ARG A 218 -22.00 5.89 20.60
C ARG A 218 -20.97 4.94 21.21
N SER A 219 -19.88 5.48 21.74
CA SER A 219 -18.87 4.67 22.43
C SER A 219 -19.41 4.10 23.75
N LEU A 220 -20.22 4.87 24.48
CA LEU A 220 -20.81 4.42 25.74
C LEU A 220 -21.94 3.39 25.57
N ILE A 221 -22.59 3.31 24.39
CA ILE A 221 -23.55 2.23 24.07
C ILE A 221 -22.91 0.84 24.19
N ASN A 222 -21.59 0.75 24.00
CA ASN A 222 -20.86 -0.51 24.07
C ASN A 222 -20.72 -1.06 25.49
N ILE A 223 -21.07 -0.31 26.54
CA ILE A 223 -20.99 -0.79 27.92
C ILE A 223 -22.11 -1.82 28.16
N PRO A 224 -21.77 -3.10 28.44
CA PRO A 224 -22.76 -4.20 28.46
C PRO A 224 -23.48 -4.34 29.81
N VAL A 225 -23.20 -3.46 30.78
CA VAL A 225 -23.73 -3.49 32.15
C VAL A 225 -24.33 -2.14 32.49
N ASP A 226 -25.19 -2.13 33.50
CA ASP A 226 -25.78 -0.90 34.01
C ASP A 226 -24.73 0.02 34.65
N PHE A 227 -24.83 1.33 34.37
CA PHE A 227 -23.89 2.30 34.93
C PHE A 227 -24.55 3.64 35.28
N THR A 228 -23.87 4.39 36.16
CA THR A 228 -24.17 5.78 36.45
C THR A 228 -23.30 6.69 35.60
N LEU A 229 -23.87 7.74 35.01
CA LEU A 229 -23.16 8.69 34.16
C LEU A 229 -23.07 10.07 34.83
N PHE A 230 -21.85 10.51 35.12
CA PHE A 230 -21.52 11.85 35.57
C PHE A 230 -20.99 12.67 34.42
N VAL A 231 -21.60 13.82 34.15
CA VAL A 231 -21.21 14.71 33.07
C VAL A 231 -20.81 16.07 33.64
N SER A 232 -19.56 16.44 33.46
CA SER A 232 -19.10 17.80 33.71
C SER A 232 -19.17 18.62 32.43
N LEU A 233 -19.85 19.77 32.50
CA LEU A 233 -19.94 20.76 31.45
C LEU A 233 -19.12 21.98 31.83
N THR A 234 -18.60 22.71 30.85
CA THR A 234 -17.98 24.01 31.15
C THR A 234 -19.06 25.07 31.31
N VAL A 235 -19.00 25.88 32.38
CA VAL A 235 -19.96 26.95 32.68
C VAL A 235 -20.21 27.87 31.47
N ASP A 236 -21.46 28.31 31.30
CA ASP A 236 -21.93 29.28 30.29
C ASP A 236 -21.83 28.80 28.83
N ARG A 237 -21.66 27.49 28.59
CA ARG A 237 -21.51 26.95 27.23
C ARG A 237 -22.65 26.06 26.73
N PHE A 238 -23.47 25.52 27.63
CA PHE A 238 -24.37 24.42 27.28
C PHE A 238 -25.76 24.60 27.90
N GLN A 239 -26.79 24.08 27.21
CA GLN A 239 -28.13 23.93 27.78
C GLN A 239 -28.23 22.57 28.48
N ILE A 240 -28.17 22.58 29.82
CA ILE A 240 -28.07 21.35 30.64
C ILE A 240 -29.20 20.35 30.36
N ASP A 241 -30.43 20.83 30.21
CA ASP A 241 -31.59 19.96 29.99
C ASP A 241 -31.60 19.32 28.59
N ASP A 242 -31.05 20.00 27.58
CA ASP A 242 -30.84 19.43 26.25
C ASP A 242 -29.83 18.27 26.31
N ILE A 243 -28.67 18.51 26.94
CA ILE A 243 -27.64 17.49 27.13
C ILE A 243 -28.20 16.27 27.87
N ARG A 244 -28.95 16.49 28.97
CA ARG A 244 -29.60 15.38 29.70
C ARG A 244 -30.55 14.57 28.82
N ASN A 245 -31.39 15.24 28.02
CA ASN A 245 -32.34 14.56 27.14
C ASN A 245 -31.63 13.76 26.05
N ARG A 246 -30.59 14.32 25.43
CA ARG A 246 -29.77 13.62 24.44
C ARG A 246 -29.12 12.39 25.04
N LEU A 247 -28.56 12.48 26.25
CA LEU A 247 -27.93 11.33 26.90
C LEU A 247 -28.92 10.21 27.25
N ARG A 248 -30.10 10.56 27.79
CA ARG A 248 -31.14 9.57 28.14
C ARG A 248 -31.64 8.79 26.93
N ASN A 249 -31.80 9.46 25.79
CA ASN A 249 -32.37 8.84 24.60
C ASN A 249 -31.43 7.86 23.90
N HIS A 250 -30.11 7.95 24.13
CA HIS A 250 -29.11 7.20 23.37
C HIS A 250 -28.43 6.07 24.15
N LEU A 251 -28.54 6.04 25.48
CA LEU A 251 -27.75 5.13 26.32
C LEU A 251 -28.65 4.10 27.03
N PRO A 252 -28.73 2.85 26.56
CA PRO A 252 -29.69 1.86 27.04
C PRO A 252 -29.42 1.35 28.47
N HIS A 253 -28.16 1.38 28.91
CA HIS A 253 -27.72 0.86 30.21
C HIS A 253 -27.47 1.95 31.27
N VAL A 254 -27.76 3.21 30.93
CA VAL A 254 -27.62 4.30 31.90
C VAL A 254 -28.80 4.29 32.86
N ARG A 255 -28.51 4.15 34.16
CA ARG A 255 -29.52 4.19 35.22
C ARG A 255 -29.74 5.58 35.77
N THR A 256 -28.64 6.31 35.96
CA THR A 256 -28.64 7.65 36.57
C THR A 256 -27.74 8.57 35.75
N ILE A 257 -28.20 9.80 35.50
CA ILE A 257 -27.42 10.85 34.85
C ILE A 257 -27.35 12.07 35.76
N ILE A 258 -26.14 12.45 36.15
CA ILE A 258 -25.88 13.68 36.91
C ILE A 258 -25.06 14.61 36.02
N VAL A 259 -25.56 15.82 35.81
CA VAL A 259 -24.90 16.83 34.98
C VAL A 259 -24.63 18.06 35.84
N ARG A 260 -23.38 18.52 35.85
CA ARG A 260 -22.94 19.71 36.59
C ARG A 260 -22.06 20.60 35.74
N GLU A 261 -22.18 21.90 35.95
CA GLU A 261 -21.28 22.87 35.34
C GLU A 261 -20.05 23.09 36.21
N THR A 262 -18.91 23.25 35.55
CA THR A 262 -17.58 23.40 36.16
C THR A 262 -16.82 24.53 35.48
N PRO A 263 -16.03 25.32 36.22
CA PRO A 263 -15.23 26.37 35.61
C PRO A 263 -14.15 25.77 34.70
N ASN A 264 -13.73 26.52 33.67
CA ASN A 264 -12.65 26.11 32.75
C ASN A 264 -11.26 26.19 33.42
N ARG A 265 -11.00 25.31 34.38
CA ARG A 265 -9.78 25.26 35.17
C ARG A 265 -9.42 23.81 35.46
N GLY A 266 -8.17 23.42 35.20
CA GLY A 266 -7.72 22.04 35.39
C GLY A 266 -8.22 21.04 34.36
N ARG A 267 -8.79 21.52 33.24
CA ARG A 267 -9.25 20.73 32.07
C ARG A 267 -10.27 19.66 32.46
N ASP A 268 -10.08 18.43 32.00
CA ASP A 268 -10.92 17.28 32.35
C ASP A 268 -10.61 16.71 33.75
N ILE A 269 -9.44 17.03 34.31
CA ILE A 269 -8.94 16.44 35.56
C ILE A 269 -9.60 17.05 36.80
N ALA A 270 -9.70 18.37 36.88
CA ALA A 270 -10.31 19.01 38.05
C ALA A 270 -11.82 18.72 38.16
N PRO A 271 -12.62 18.76 37.07
CA PRO A 271 -14.01 18.29 37.11
C PRO A 271 -14.13 16.82 37.54
N PHE A 272 -13.23 15.95 37.07
CA PHE A 272 -13.22 14.55 37.48
C PHE A 272 -12.94 14.38 38.98
N LEU A 273 -11.91 15.04 39.52
CA LEU A 273 -11.45 14.82 40.90
C LEU A 273 -12.13 15.70 41.95
N VAL A 274 -12.27 17.00 41.66
CA VAL A 274 -12.73 17.99 42.64
C VAL A 274 -14.25 18.04 42.68
N GLU A 275 -14.91 18.00 41.52
CA GLU A 275 -16.37 18.08 41.44
C GLU A 275 -17.03 16.73 41.72
N PHE A 276 -16.61 15.68 40.99
CA PHE A 276 -17.25 14.36 41.09
C PHE A 276 -16.48 13.34 41.94
N GLY A 277 -15.26 13.63 42.39
CA GLY A 277 -14.36 12.61 42.95
C GLY A 277 -14.94 11.85 44.14
N ARG A 278 -15.61 12.55 45.08
CA ARG A 278 -16.23 11.91 46.25
C ARG A 278 -17.38 10.98 45.90
N GLU A 279 -18.18 11.33 44.90
CA GLU A 279 -19.30 10.51 44.43
C GLU A 279 -18.79 9.34 43.58
N ILE A 280 -17.75 9.56 42.79
CA ILE A 280 -17.07 8.49 42.04
C ILE A 280 -16.49 7.44 43.00
N ALA A 281 -15.99 7.87 44.17
CA ALA A 281 -15.42 6.97 45.18
C ALA A 281 -16.42 5.96 45.77
N GLU A 282 -17.73 6.14 45.57
CA GLU A 282 -18.77 5.22 46.04
C GLU A 282 -18.97 3.98 45.14
N PHE A 283 -18.38 3.98 43.94
CA PHE A 283 -18.49 2.90 42.96
C PHE A 283 -17.24 2.01 42.98
N ASP A 284 -17.31 0.81 42.40
CA ASP A 284 -16.15 -0.10 42.31
C ASP A 284 -15.22 0.29 41.16
N LEU A 285 -15.78 0.60 40.00
CA LEU A 285 -15.06 0.90 38.76
C LEU A 285 -15.49 2.24 38.17
N VAL A 286 -14.51 2.98 37.64
CA VAL A 286 -14.73 4.22 36.89
C VAL A 286 -14.12 4.18 35.50
N LEU A 287 -14.90 4.58 34.49
CA LEU A 287 -14.41 5.01 33.18
C LEU A 287 -14.33 6.53 33.15
N HIS A 288 -13.16 7.08 32.82
CA HIS A 288 -12.99 8.52 32.58
C HIS A 288 -12.73 8.78 31.10
N ILE A 289 -13.53 9.66 30.48
CA ILE A 289 -13.39 10.12 29.10
C ILE A 289 -13.71 11.62 28.99
N HIS A 290 -13.23 12.27 27.92
CA HIS A 290 -13.55 13.68 27.68
C HIS A 290 -13.57 14.07 26.21
N SER A 291 -14.20 15.19 25.90
CA SER A 291 -14.21 15.76 24.55
C SER A 291 -12.81 16.29 24.20
N LYS A 292 -11.89 15.42 23.80
CA LYS A 292 -10.51 15.78 23.47
C LYS A 292 -10.41 16.34 22.05
N ARG A 293 -9.87 17.55 21.87
CA ARG A 293 -9.53 18.13 20.56
C ARG A 293 -8.04 18.42 20.47
N THR A 294 -7.42 18.19 19.31
CA THR A 294 -5.98 18.44 19.13
C THR A 294 -5.75 19.46 18.02
N LEU A 295 -5.56 20.72 18.42
CA LEU A 295 -5.45 21.87 17.51
C LEU A 295 -4.01 22.23 17.12
N HIS A 296 -3.01 21.79 17.90
CA HIS A 296 -1.67 22.38 17.86
C HIS A 296 -0.59 21.52 17.19
N ASN A 297 -0.88 20.26 16.84
CA ASN A 297 0.07 19.39 16.16
C ASN A 297 -0.66 18.46 15.17
N PRO A 298 -0.45 18.62 13.85
CA PRO A 298 -1.01 17.74 12.82
C PRO A 298 -0.65 16.26 13.03
N ALA A 299 0.47 15.97 13.71
CA ALA A 299 0.90 14.61 14.01
C ALA A 299 -0.04 13.88 15.01
N HIS A 300 -0.90 14.61 15.74
CA HIS A 300 -1.78 14.07 16.77
C HIS A 300 -3.25 13.93 16.31
N VAL A 301 -3.51 14.16 15.02
CA VAL A 301 -4.83 13.92 14.41
C VAL A 301 -5.23 12.44 14.63
N GLY A 302 -6.46 12.19 15.06
CA GLY A 302 -6.98 10.85 15.33
C GLY A 302 -6.78 10.32 16.76
N TRP A 303 -6.04 11.04 17.62
CA TRP A 303 -5.72 10.56 18.98
C TRP A 303 -6.96 10.27 19.85
N ARG A 304 -8.01 11.12 19.82
CA ARG A 304 -9.26 10.85 20.56
C ARG A 304 -9.91 9.53 20.16
N ARG A 305 -10.02 9.29 18.85
CA ARG A 305 -10.63 8.05 18.31
C ARG A 305 -9.82 6.82 18.68
N TYR A 306 -8.49 6.92 18.64
CA TYR A 306 -7.61 5.87 19.15
C TYR A 306 -7.84 5.57 20.64
N LEU A 307 -8.00 6.60 21.47
CA LEU A 307 -8.28 6.41 22.90
C LEU A 307 -9.65 5.75 23.12
N LEU A 308 -10.69 6.23 22.45
CA LEU A 308 -12.05 5.64 22.49
C LEU A 308 -12.06 4.19 22.00
N HIS A 309 -11.34 3.89 20.92
CA HIS A 309 -11.16 2.54 20.38
C HIS A 309 -10.66 1.56 21.46
N CYS A 310 -9.65 1.96 22.22
CA CYS A 310 -9.05 1.08 23.23
C CYS A 310 -9.88 0.95 24.52
N VAL A 311 -10.64 1.97 24.93
CA VAL A 311 -11.42 1.90 26.20
C VAL A 311 -12.89 1.53 26.00
N CYS A 312 -13.49 1.82 24.84
CA CYS A 312 -14.91 1.68 24.53
C CYS A 312 -15.19 1.38 23.04
N GLY A 313 -14.28 0.70 22.34
CA GLY A 313 -14.38 0.52 20.89
C GLY A 313 -15.58 -0.29 20.42
N ASN A 314 -15.87 -1.41 21.08
CA ASN A 314 -17.08 -2.21 20.86
C ASN A 314 -17.49 -2.94 22.15
N ARG A 315 -18.63 -3.65 22.11
CA ARG A 315 -19.17 -4.36 23.26
C ARG A 315 -18.20 -5.40 23.82
N ASP A 316 -17.56 -6.18 22.95
CA ASP A 316 -16.65 -7.26 23.35
C ASP A 316 -15.37 -6.74 24.03
N THR A 317 -14.83 -5.63 23.51
CA THR A 317 -13.70 -4.90 24.10
C THR A 317 -14.03 -4.47 25.53
N VAL A 318 -15.21 -3.88 25.76
CA VAL A 318 -15.63 -3.46 27.10
C VAL A 318 -15.88 -4.67 28.01
N SER A 319 -16.51 -5.73 27.50
CA SER A 319 -16.69 -6.98 28.26
C SER A 319 -15.35 -7.56 28.72
N GLN A 320 -14.32 -7.61 27.86
CA GLN A 320 -12.98 -8.09 28.22
C GLN A 320 -12.34 -7.26 29.33
N VAL A 321 -12.46 -5.92 29.26
CA VAL A 321 -11.92 -5.02 30.29
C VAL A 321 -12.65 -5.24 31.62
N LEU A 322 -13.98 -5.27 31.62
CA LEU A 322 -14.79 -5.48 32.83
C LEU A 322 -14.53 -6.86 33.45
N ASN A 323 -14.53 -7.92 32.64
CA ASN A 323 -14.22 -9.28 33.11
C ASN A 323 -12.82 -9.34 33.74
N ALA A 324 -11.82 -8.63 33.19
CA ALA A 324 -10.49 -8.59 33.78
C ALA A 324 -10.45 -7.90 35.15
N PHE A 325 -11.22 -6.82 35.36
CA PHE A 325 -11.35 -6.20 36.68
C PHE A 325 -12.10 -7.07 37.68
N PHE A 326 -13.04 -7.88 37.21
CA PHE A 326 -13.78 -8.84 38.03
C PHE A 326 -12.92 -10.04 38.41
N GLU A 327 -12.04 -10.50 37.53
CA GLU A 327 -11.13 -11.63 37.74
C GLU A 327 -9.92 -11.30 38.61
N ASP A 328 -9.35 -10.11 38.45
CA ASP A 328 -8.15 -9.69 39.17
C ASP A 328 -8.47 -8.50 40.09
N GLU A 329 -8.68 -8.79 41.38
CA GLU A 329 -8.88 -7.77 42.42
C GLU A 329 -7.68 -6.81 42.55
N LYS A 330 -6.47 -7.23 42.12
CA LYS A 330 -5.28 -6.38 42.10
C LYS A 330 -5.18 -5.53 40.84
N LEU A 331 -6.00 -5.71 39.82
CA LEU A 331 -6.05 -4.81 38.67
C LEU A 331 -6.64 -3.46 39.11
N GLY A 332 -5.80 -2.42 39.11
CA GLY A 332 -6.15 -1.08 39.59
C GLY A 332 -6.46 -0.09 38.47
N ALA A 333 -5.79 -0.19 37.32
CA ALA A 333 -6.04 0.67 36.16
C ALA A 333 -5.74 -0.05 34.84
N VAL A 334 -6.58 0.20 33.83
CA VAL A 334 -6.42 -0.24 32.45
C VAL A 334 -6.55 0.98 31.53
N PHE A 335 -5.58 1.19 30.65
CA PHE A 335 -5.59 2.34 29.75
C PHE A 335 -4.96 2.04 28.39
N PRO A 336 -5.22 2.89 27.37
CA PRO A 336 -4.66 2.70 26.04
C PRO A 336 -3.13 2.79 26.05
N PRO A 337 -2.44 2.08 25.13
CA PRO A 337 -1.02 2.29 24.91
C PRO A 337 -0.77 3.68 24.31
N TYR A 338 0.50 4.09 24.26
CA TYR A 338 0.84 5.42 23.75
C TYR A 338 0.57 5.55 22.25
N TYR A 339 -0.13 6.61 21.88
CA TYR A 339 -0.34 6.99 20.48
C TYR A 339 1.02 7.07 19.76
N PRO A 340 1.15 6.64 18.48
CA PRO A 340 2.45 6.47 17.81
C PRO A 340 3.43 7.64 17.91
N THR A 341 2.95 8.87 17.87
CA THR A 341 3.78 10.08 17.96
C THR A 341 4.17 10.46 19.38
N LEU A 342 3.61 9.77 20.39
CA LEU A 342 3.78 9.99 21.82
C LEU A 342 4.48 8.80 22.51
N ARG A 343 5.10 7.88 21.76
CA ARG A 343 5.76 6.68 22.32
C ARG A 343 6.84 6.95 23.37
N LEU A 344 7.40 8.17 23.37
CA LEU A 344 8.41 8.63 24.33
C LEU A 344 7.81 9.37 25.56
N GLN A 345 6.48 9.55 25.62
CA GLN A 345 5.81 10.30 26.69
C GLN A 345 5.87 9.73 28.12
N PRO A 346 6.15 8.43 28.40
CA PRO A 346 6.26 7.98 29.78
C PRO A 346 7.59 8.47 30.37
N SER A 347 7.58 9.75 30.70
CA SER A 347 8.64 10.59 31.22
C SER A 347 8.00 11.63 32.14
N TRP A 348 8.67 11.92 33.25
CA TRP A 348 8.25 12.95 34.17
C TRP A 348 8.28 14.34 33.53
N GLY A 349 9.19 14.57 32.57
CA GLY A 349 9.38 15.86 31.91
C GLY A 349 9.53 17.00 32.94
N ARG A 350 8.84 18.12 32.69
CA ARG A 350 8.79 19.27 33.61
C ARG A 350 7.88 19.04 34.82
N ASN A 351 7.18 17.90 34.88
CA ASN A 351 6.13 17.63 35.89
C ASN A 351 6.67 16.94 37.15
N TYR A 352 7.92 16.46 37.18
CA TYR A 352 8.47 15.72 38.33
C TYR A 352 8.32 16.45 39.66
N GLY A 353 8.65 17.75 39.71
CA GLY A 353 8.55 18.54 40.94
C GLY A 353 7.10 18.66 41.45
N LYS A 354 6.14 18.89 40.55
CA LYS A 354 4.71 18.93 40.91
C LYS A 354 4.21 17.56 41.37
N VAL A 355 4.57 16.47 40.67
CA VAL A 355 4.24 15.09 41.05
C VAL A 355 4.73 14.80 42.47
N THR A 356 6.00 15.05 42.77
CA THR A 356 6.57 14.80 44.09
C THR A 356 5.83 15.57 45.17
N GLY A 357 5.52 16.85 44.94
CA GLY A 357 4.74 17.65 45.90
C GLY A 357 3.34 17.09 46.17
N ILE A 358 2.66 16.56 45.15
CA ILE A 358 1.33 15.95 45.34
C ILE A 358 1.44 14.60 46.07
N VAL A 359 2.43 13.76 45.74
CA VAL A 359 2.67 12.47 46.42
C VAL A 359 3.02 12.68 47.90
N GLU A 360 3.79 13.72 48.22
CA GLU A 360 4.10 14.13 49.60
C GLU A 360 2.83 14.58 50.34
N LYS A 361 1.98 15.41 49.71
CA LYS A 361 0.67 15.78 50.29
C LYS A 361 -0.19 14.54 50.60
N MET A 362 -0.14 13.52 49.74
CA MET A 362 -0.82 12.22 49.95
C MET A 362 -0.13 11.31 50.97
N ARG A 363 1.07 11.67 51.47
CA ARG A 363 1.89 10.85 52.37
C ARG A 363 2.29 9.48 51.79
N LEU A 364 2.53 9.41 50.48
CA LEU A 364 2.88 8.18 49.74
C LEU A 364 4.40 8.04 49.44
N GLY A 365 5.22 8.75 50.21
CA GLY A 365 6.68 8.79 50.06
C GLY A 365 7.13 9.61 48.86
N THR A 366 8.21 9.19 48.20
CA THR A 366 8.74 9.86 47.02
C THR A 366 8.27 9.21 45.71
N ALA A 367 8.19 10.01 44.65
CA ALA A 367 7.99 9.49 43.30
C ALA A 367 9.23 8.68 42.87
N PRO A 368 9.06 7.59 42.10
CA PRO A 368 10.20 6.84 41.57
C PRO A 368 10.99 7.68 40.56
N VAL A 369 12.28 7.36 40.41
CA VAL A 369 13.17 8.04 39.46
C VAL A 369 12.63 7.91 38.04
N ASP A 370 12.17 6.72 37.67
CA ASP A 370 11.53 6.45 36.38
C ASP A 370 10.03 6.67 36.42
N CYS A 371 9.50 7.28 35.35
CA CYS A 371 8.07 7.51 35.21
C CYS A 371 7.37 6.21 34.81
N PRO A 372 6.41 5.70 35.62
CA PRO A 372 5.62 4.54 35.23
C PRO A 372 4.74 4.88 34.02
N ASN A 373 4.20 3.84 33.37
CA ASN A 373 3.18 4.06 32.36
C ASN A 373 1.93 4.71 33.00
N TYR A 374 1.27 5.57 32.25
CA TYR A 374 0.11 6.36 32.66
C TYR A 374 -0.79 6.63 31.46
N PRO A 375 -2.10 6.89 31.66
CA PRO A 375 -3.06 7.13 30.58
C PRO A 375 -2.81 8.47 29.89
N ALA A 376 -1.88 8.50 28.93
CA ALA A 376 -1.63 9.70 28.14
C ALA A 376 -2.86 10.11 27.34
N GLY A 377 -3.40 11.27 27.65
CA GLY A 377 -4.66 11.77 27.13
C GLY A 377 -5.83 11.64 28.10
N SER A 378 -5.63 11.02 29.26
CA SER A 378 -6.58 10.89 30.37
C SER A 378 -7.84 10.09 30.01
N PHE A 379 -7.68 8.99 29.27
CA PHE A 379 -8.74 8.01 29.01
C PHE A 379 -8.35 6.69 29.66
N PHE A 380 -9.18 6.17 30.56
CA PHE A 380 -8.86 4.94 31.30
C PHE A 380 -10.09 4.34 31.98
N TRP A 381 -9.98 3.05 32.27
CA TRP A 381 -10.76 2.35 33.29
C TRP A 381 -9.92 2.21 34.56
N ALA A 382 -10.50 2.39 35.73
CA ALA A 382 -9.80 2.18 36.98
C ALA A 382 -10.71 1.69 38.09
N ARG A 383 -10.15 0.94 39.03
CA ARG A 383 -10.75 0.68 40.32
C ARG A 383 -10.69 1.96 41.14
N THR A 384 -11.82 2.43 41.65
CA THR A 384 -11.88 3.69 42.42
C THR A 384 -10.99 3.64 43.67
N ALA A 385 -10.90 2.47 44.31
CA ALA A 385 -9.99 2.18 45.43
C ALA A 385 -8.51 2.43 45.08
N ALA A 386 -8.10 2.21 43.83
CA ALA A 386 -6.74 2.47 43.36
C ALA A 386 -6.46 3.96 43.11
N LEU A 387 -7.50 4.81 43.12
CA LEU A 387 -7.43 6.26 42.96
C LEU A 387 -7.86 7.04 44.20
N MET A 388 -8.23 6.34 45.28
CA MET A 388 -8.92 6.88 46.45
C MET A 388 -8.28 8.15 47.06
N PRO A 389 -6.94 8.24 47.22
CA PRO A 389 -6.30 9.46 47.74
C PRO A 389 -6.55 10.73 46.90
N LEU A 390 -6.70 10.59 45.57
CA LEU A 390 -7.04 11.71 44.70
C LEU A 390 -8.54 12.03 44.74
N LEU A 391 -9.39 11.01 44.74
CA LEU A 391 -10.85 11.14 44.73
C LEU A 391 -11.41 11.78 46.01
N THR A 392 -10.76 11.57 47.16
CA THR A 392 -11.27 12.01 48.48
C THR A 392 -10.67 13.32 49.01
N GLY A 393 -9.82 13.99 48.21
CA GLY A 393 -9.57 15.43 48.37
C GLY A 393 -8.22 15.86 48.93
N VAL A 394 -7.13 15.55 48.21
CA VAL A 394 -5.81 16.18 48.43
C VAL A 394 -5.61 17.45 47.59
N LEU A 395 -6.46 17.67 46.59
CA LEU A 395 -6.41 18.81 45.69
C LEU A 395 -7.75 19.56 45.73
N SER A 396 -7.68 20.89 45.81
CA SER A 396 -8.82 21.76 45.56
C SER A 396 -8.74 22.37 44.17
N LEU A 397 -9.78 23.07 43.73
CA LEU A 397 -9.78 23.74 42.42
C LEU A 397 -8.64 24.79 42.33
N GLU A 398 -8.25 25.39 43.45
CA GLU A 398 -7.17 26.37 43.54
C GLU A 398 -5.78 25.79 43.27
N ASP A 399 -5.57 24.49 43.48
CA ASP A 399 -4.30 23.81 43.18
C ASP A 399 -4.05 23.64 41.66
N PHE A 400 -5.08 23.80 40.83
CA PHE A 400 -4.97 23.70 39.38
C PHE A 400 -4.63 25.06 38.75
N ASP A 401 -3.72 25.07 37.78
CA ASP A 401 -3.40 26.28 37.03
C ASP A 401 -4.63 26.82 36.26
N ALA A 402 -4.78 28.14 36.15
CA ALA A 402 -5.79 28.76 35.28
C ALA A 402 -5.41 28.53 33.81
N GLU A 403 -6.41 28.29 32.94
CA GLU A 403 -6.14 28.03 31.51
C GLU A 403 -5.72 29.31 30.77
N SER A 404 -4.52 29.29 30.18
CA SER A 404 -3.95 30.36 29.36
C SER A 404 -3.27 29.83 28.08
N GLY A 405 -3.67 28.64 27.62
CA GLY A 405 -3.14 28.01 26.40
C GLY A 405 -1.87 27.18 26.61
N GLN A 406 -1.60 26.75 27.84
CA GLN A 406 -0.41 25.95 28.16
C GLN A 406 -0.45 24.55 27.51
N ILE A 407 0.71 24.04 27.08
CA ILE A 407 0.81 22.76 26.34
C ILE A 407 1.29 21.59 27.22
N ASP A 408 2.08 21.84 28.29
CA ASP A 408 2.55 20.86 29.29
C ASP A 408 2.98 21.61 30.58
N GLY A 409 3.24 20.90 31.69
CA GLY A 409 3.79 21.48 32.93
C GLY A 409 2.76 21.98 33.96
N THR A 410 1.47 21.74 33.72
CA THR A 410 0.38 22.13 34.64
C THR A 410 0.10 21.04 35.68
N THR A 411 -0.60 21.38 36.76
CA THR A 411 -1.05 20.41 37.78
C THR A 411 -1.89 19.30 37.16
N ALA A 412 -2.73 19.59 36.15
CA ALA A 412 -3.47 18.56 35.41
C ALA A 412 -2.55 17.52 34.75
N HIS A 413 -1.45 17.95 34.12
CA HIS A 413 -0.47 17.03 33.51
C HIS A 413 0.34 16.23 34.56
N ALA A 414 0.58 16.82 35.74
CA ALA A 414 1.19 16.10 36.86
C ALA A 414 0.25 15.01 37.38
N VAL A 415 -1.04 15.33 37.55
CA VAL A 415 -2.07 14.38 38.00
C VAL A 415 -2.34 13.27 36.98
N GLU A 416 -2.33 13.56 35.68
CA GLU A 416 -2.45 12.52 34.63
C GLU A 416 -1.39 11.41 34.80
N ARG A 417 -0.16 11.76 35.19
CA ARG A 417 0.92 10.79 35.50
C ARG A 417 0.66 10.02 36.79
N LEU A 418 -0.03 10.62 37.75
CA LEU A 418 -0.39 9.97 39.01
C LEU A 418 -1.41 8.84 38.81
N PHE A 419 -2.25 8.86 37.77
CA PHE A 419 -3.12 7.73 37.46
C PHE A 419 -2.34 6.45 37.11
N GLY A 420 -1.10 6.58 36.63
CA GLY A 420 -0.19 5.46 36.47
C GLY A 420 0.51 5.02 37.76
N LEU A 421 0.93 6.00 38.57
CA LEU A 421 1.74 5.76 39.79
C LEU A 421 0.90 5.30 41.00
N LEU A 422 -0.28 5.86 41.18
CA LEU A 422 -1.07 5.70 42.40
C LEU A 422 -1.55 4.25 42.61
N PRO A 423 -2.04 3.53 41.58
CA PRO A 423 -2.34 2.10 41.72
C PRO A 423 -1.14 1.31 42.25
N LEU A 424 0.06 1.55 41.71
CA LEU A 424 1.29 0.87 42.12
C LEU A 424 1.65 1.16 43.58
N LYS A 425 1.53 2.41 44.02
CA LYS A 425 1.80 2.83 45.41
C LYS A 425 0.82 2.23 46.42
N LEU A 426 -0.40 1.94 45.99
CA LEU A 426 -1.45 1.32 46.81
C LEU A 426 -1.47 -0.21 46.69
N GLY A 427 -0.50 -0.82 46.01
CA GLY A 427 -0.38 -2.27 45.88
C GLY A 427 -1.29 -2.91 44.82
N TYR A 428 -1.79 -2.12 43.87
CA TYR A 428 -2.50 -2.56 42.67
C TYR A 428 -1.57 -2.59 41.45
N LYS A 429 -2.05 -3.22 40.38
CA LYS A 429 -1.46 -3.21 39.04
C LYS A 429 -2.01 -2.06 38.21
N SER A 430 -1.22 -1.64 37.24
CA SER A 430 -1.56 -0.61 36.26
C SER A 430 -1.10 -1.11 34.89
N GLU A 431 -2.04 -1.30 33.97
CA GLU A 431 -1.81 -2.00 32.70
C GLU A 431 -2.15 -1.13 31.49
N ALA A 432 -1.19 -0.98 30.59
CA ALA A 432 -1.46 -0.52 29.23
C ALA A 432 -1.84 -1.74 28.38
N ARG A 433 -3.10 -1.84 27.95
CA ARG A 433 -3.59 -2.97 27.15
C ARG A 433 -3.73 -2.61 25.68
N TYR A 434 -3.18 -3.44 24.81
CA TYR A 434 -3.15 -3.22 23.37
C TYR A 434 -4.36 -3.87 22.72
N THR A 435 -5.07 -3.14 21.88
CA THR A 435 -6.05 -3.76 20.98
C THR A 435 -5.32 -4.41 19.81
N ASP A 436 -5.64 -5.67 19.50
CA ASP A 436 -4.99 -6.44 18.42
C ASP A 436 -5.27 -5.88 17.02
N VAL A 437 -6.37 -5.15 16.84
CA VAL A 437 -6.67 -4.39 15.61
C VAL A 437 -6.29 -2.92 15.79
N ALA A 438 -5.40 -2.43 14.92
CA ALA A 438 -4.96 -1.03 14.95
C ALA A 438 -6.11 -0.08 14.61
N TYR A 439 -6.27 1.05 15.32
CA TYR A 439 -7.42 1.96 15.15
C TYR A 439 -7.59 2.51 13.72
N ASN A 440 -6.53 2.57 12.92
CA ASN A 440 -6.56 3.01 11.51
C ASN A 440 -6.90 1.87 10.53
N LEU A 441 -6.79 0.62 10.98
CA LEU A 441 -7.25 -0.60 10.30
C LEU A 441 -8.66 -0.98 10.75
N VAL A 442 -9.04 -0.53 11.96
CA VAL A 442 -10.40 -0.51 12.43
C VAL A 442 -11.12 0.55 11.62
N ASN A 443 -11.66 0.12 10.49
CA ASN A 443 -12.83 0.77 10.01
C ASN A 443 -13.87 0.60 11.13
N PHE A 444 -14.09 1.63 11.95
CA PHE A 444 -15.06 1.66 13.07
C PHE A 444 -16.51 1.28 12.65
N TYR A 445 -16.67 0.93 11.37
CA TYR A 445 -17.71 1.26 10.43
C TYR A 445 -17.68 0.32 9.20
N SER A 446 -16.50 -0.15 8.77
CA SER A 446 -16.41 -1.23 7.79
C SER A 446 -16.17 -2.54 8.52
N ARG A 447 -17.20 -3.37 8.57
CA ARG A 447 -16.93 -4.77 8.28
C ARG A 447 -16.40 -4.80 6.85
N GLU A 448 -15.11 -5.06 6.64
CA GLU A 448 -14.66 -5.65 5.38
C GLU A 448 -15.41 -6.97 5.27
N ARG A 449 -16.59 -6.94 4.66
CA ARG A 449 -17.38 -8.15 4.42
C ARG A 449 -16.84 -8.75 3.13
N THR A 450 -15.76 -9.50 3.21
CA THR A 450 -15.56 -10.59 2.25
C THR A 450 -16.77 -11.51 2.40
N PHE A 451 -17.74 -11.34 1.50
CA PHE A 451 -18.89 -12.23 1.42
C PHE A 451 -18.37 -13.54 0.81
N THR A 452 -18.19 -14.57 1.65
CA THR A 452 -17.82 -15.92 1.22
C THR A 452 -19.03 -16.72 0.73
N GLU A 453 -20.24 -16.29 1.09
CA GLU A 453 -21.49 -16.95 0.72
C GLU A 453 -22.15 -16.24 -0.46
N ARG A 454 -22.62 -17.01 -1.44
CA ARG A 454 -23.45 -16.50 -2.55
C ARG A 454 -24.92 -16.85 -2.27
N PRO A 455 -25.70 -15.98 -1.60
CA PRO A 455 -27.10 -16.30 -1.33
C PRO A 455 -27.88 -16.41 -2.64
N ASP A 456 -28.73 -17.42 -2.76
CA ASP A 456 -29.74 -17.48 -3.82
C ASP A 456 -30.84 -16.47 -3.49
N ARG A 457 -30.99 -15.44 -4.33
CA ARG A 457 -32.00 -14.39 -4.16
C ARG A 457 -33.12 -14.43 -5.19
N SER A 458 -33.33 -15.58 -5.81
CA SER A 458 -34.40 -15.79 -6.79
C SER A 458 -35.78 -15.45 -6.21
N ALA A 459 -36.02 -15.77 -4.93
CA ALA A 459 -37.29 -15.49 -4.27
C ALA A 459 -37.54 -13.98 -4.07
N ASP A 460 -36.50 -13.22 -3.74
CA ASP A 460 -36.61 -11.78 -3.49
C ASP A 460 -36.88 -11.02 -4.79
N VAL A 461 -36.18 -11.39 -5.87
CA VAL A 461 -36.41 -10.85 -7.21
C VAL A 461 -37.82 -11.16 -7.70
N GLN A 462 -38.28 -12.40 -7.51
CA GLN A 462 -39.64 -12.79 -7.90
C GLN A 462 -40.70 -12.02 -7.10
N SER A 463 -40.50 -11.84 -5.79
CA SER A 463 -41.38 -11.04 -4.93
C SER A 463 -41.47 -9.59 -5.40
N TYR A 464 -40.34 -8.98 -5.78
CA TYR A 464 -40.29 -7.64 -6.38
C TYR A 464 -41.10 -7.57 -7.69
N ILE A 465 -40.89 -8.51 -8.61
CA ILE A 465 -41.61 -8.56 -9.90
C ILE A 465 -43.13 -8.71 -9.68
N ASP A 466 -43.54 -9.54 -8.73
CA ASP A 466 -44.95 -9.77 -8.44
C ASP A 466 -45.61 -8.58 -7.72
N ALA A 467 -44.90 -7.93 -6.81
CA ALA A 467 -45.36 -6.72 -6.14
C ALA A 467 -45.54 -5.55 -7.14
N ARG A 468 -44.67 -5.44 -8.16
CA ARG A 468 -44.77 -4.42 -9.22
C ARG A 468 -46.01 -4.53 -10.11
N LYS A 469 -46.77 -5.63 -10.04
CA LYS A 469 -48.04 -5.79 -10.77
C LYS A 469 -49.21 -5.06 -10.10
N ARG A 470 -49.02 -4.47 -8.91
CA ARG A 470 -50.07 -3.72 -8.18
C ARG A 470 -50.09 -2.24 -8.58
N PRO A 471 -51.28 -1.61 -8.72
CA PRO A 471 -51.42 -0.28 -9.33
C PRO A 471 -51.18 0.93 -8.40
N GLU A 472 -51.07 0.75 -7.09
CA GLU A 472 -50.95 1.87 -6.13
C GLU A 472 -49.51 2.02 -5.61
N ARG A 473 -48.91 3.21 -5.79
CA ARG A 473 -47.58 3.60 -5.29
C ARG A 473 -47.66 4.87 -4.45
N ARG A 474 -46.89 4.95 -3.35
CA ARG A 474 -46.88 6.09 -2.41
C ARG A 474 -46.22 7.35 -2.98
N ALA A 475 -45.14 7.20 -3.75
CA ALA A 475 -44.44 8.25 -4.52
C ALA A 475 -43.67 7.60 -5.70
N ARG A 476 -43.27 8.37 -6.72
CA ARG A 476 -42.42 7.85 -7.81
C ARG A 476 -40.96 8.08 -7.49
N ILE A 477 -40.28 7.05 -7.01
CA ILE A 477 -38.85 7.10 -6.62
C ILE A 477 -38.03 6.27 -7.60
N ALA A 478 -36.88 6.81 -8.03
CA ALA A 478 -35.89 6.04 -8.77
C ALA A 478 -34.52 6.05 -8.09
N VAL A 479 -33.87 4.89 -8.06
CA VAL A 479 -32.47 4.72 -7.64
C VAL A 479 -31.63 4.45 -8.89
N ALA A 480 -30.53 5.20 -9.04
CA ALA A 480 -29.64 5.05 -10.16
C ALA A 480 -28.17 4.90 -9.73
N THR A 481 -27.46 4.07 -10.47
CA THR A 481 -26.00 3.92 -10.40
C THR A 481 -25.40 3.91 -11.81
N ALA A 482 -24.09 4.03 -11.94
CA ALA A 482 -23.41 3.89 -13.22
C ALA A 482 -22.14 3.03 -13.12
N ILE A 483 -21.98 2.10 -14.07
CA ILE A 483 -20.82 1.22 -14.19
C ILE A 483 -20.20 1.46 -15.57
N ILE A 484 -19.08 2.19 -15.59
CA ILE A 484 -18.35 2.58 -16.79
C ILE A 484 -16.95 1.98 -16.76
N GLY A 485 -16.51 1.37 -17.87
CA GLY A 485 -15.17 0.81 -18.03
C GLY A 485 -14.91 -0.41 -17.14
N ASP A 486 -15.94 -1.19 -16.81
CA ASP A 486 -15.88 -2.36 -15.90
C ASP A 486 -15.26 -2.03 -14.51
N TYR A 487 -15.40 -0.77 -14.08
CA TYR A 487 -14.77 -0.26 -12.85
C TYR A 487 -15.34 -0.89 -11.56
N ASP A 488 -16.62 -1.28 -11.57
CA ASP A 488 -17.35 -1.83 -10.43
C ASP A 488 -18.30 -2.97 -10.85
N VAL A 489 -18.82 -3.70 -9.86
CA VAL A 489 -19.82 -4.76 -10.03
C VAL A 489 -21.21 -4.21 -9.64
N LEU A 490 -22.26 -4.59 -10.38
CA LEU A 490 -23.63 -4.20 -10.04
C LEU A 490 -24.09 -4.93 -8.77
N GLN A 491 -24.51 -4.19 -7.76
CA GLN A 491 -24.92 -4.72 -6.47
C GLN A 491 -26.44 -4.69 -6.33
N LEU A 492 -27.06 -5.85 -6.07
CA LEU A 492 -28.46 -5.91 -5.65
C LEU A 492 -28.62 -5.32 -4.23
N PRO A 493 -29.58 -4.40 -4.00
CA PRO A 493 -29.94 -3.97 -2.64
C PRO A 493 -30.33 -5.16 -1.76
N GLU A 494 -29.92 -5.18 -0.49
CA GLU A 494 -30.30 -6.25 0.45
C GLU A 494 -31.83 -6.28 0.63
N HIS A 495 -32.44 -5.09 0.68
CA HIS A 495 -33.87 -4.88 0.63
C HIS A 495 -34.25 -4.26 -0.72
N ILE A 496 -34.98 -5.02 -1.56
CA ILE A 496 -35.49 -4.53 -2.86
C ILE A 496 -36.87 -3.96 -2.62
N ASP A 497 -37.01 -2.65 -2.76
CA ASP A 497 -38.24 -1.94 -2.46
C ASP A 497 -39.17 -1.95 -3.69
N PRO A 498 -40.41 -2.48 -3.58
CA PRO A 498 -41.34 -2.59 -4.70
C PRO A 498 -41.85 -1.23 -5.22
N ASP A 499 -41.77 -0.16 -4.41
CA ASP A 499 -42.17 1.19 -4.80
C ASP A 499 -41.04 1.97 -5.50
N VAL A 500 -39.85 1.37 -5.61
CA VAL A 500 -38.66 1.99 -6.22
C VAL A 500 -38.35 1.36 -7.59
N ASP A 501 -38.07 2.23 -8.56
CA ASP A 501 -37.53 1.81 -9.85
C ASP A 501 -36.00 1.90 -9.84
N TYR A 502 -35.31 0.81 -10.23
CA TYR A 502 -33.85 0.73 -10.20
C TYR A 502 -33.27 0.84 -11.61
N PHE A 503 -32.29 1.72 -11.78
CA PHE A 503 -31.61 1.97 -13.05
C PHE A 503 -30.10 1.78 -12.91
N CYS A 504 -29.48 1.14 -13.89
CA CYS A 504 -28.03 1.13 -14.02
C CYS A 504 -27.63 1.65 -15.40
N PHE A 505 -26.81 2.69 -15.41
CA PHE A 505 -26.23 3.22 -16.63
C PHE A 505 -24.89 2.54 -16.89
N SER A 506 -24.71 1.90 -18.04
CA SER A 506 -23.47 1.21 -18.36
C SER A 506 -23.06 1.41 -19.81
N ASP A 507 -21.75 1.46 -20.05
CA ASP A 507 -21.14 1.44 -21.37
C ASP A 507 -21.05 0.02 -21.97
N ALA A 508 -21.49 -0.99 -21.21
CA ALA A 508 -21.51 -2.37 -21.66
C ALA A 508 -22.77 -3.11 -21.20
N ARG A 509 -23.17 -4.15 -21.93
CA ARG A 509 -24.34 -4.98 -21.56
C ARG A 509 -24.03 -5.81 -20.31
N ILE A 510 -24.59 -5.43 -19.16
CA ILE A 510 -24.54 -6.19 -17.90
C ILE A 510 -25.90 -6.82 -17.60
N ASP A 511 -25.92 -7.85 -16.74
CA ASP A 511 -27.15 -8.41 -16.21
C ASP A 511 -27.72 -7.47 -15.13
N GLY A 512 -28.98 -7.07 -15.29
CA GLY A 512 -29.71 -6.25 -14.31
C GLY A 512 -30.45 -7.05 -13.25
N TYR A 513 -30.34 -8.38 -13.27
CA TYR A 513 -31.01 -9.31 -12.35
C TYR A 513 -32.54 -9.17 -12.34
N ASP A 514 -33.14 -8.73 -13.46
CA ASP A 514 -34.56 -8.37 -13.60
C ASP A 514 -35.08 -7.30 -12.62
N VAL A 515 -34.17 -6.61 -11.92
CA VAL A 515 -34.47 -5.53 -10.99
C VAL A 515 -34.02 -4.19 -11.58
N PHE A 516 -32.78 -4.13 -12.05
CA PHE A 516 -32.22 -2.94 -12.68
C PHE A 516 -32.56 -2.89 -14.17
N GLU A 517 -33.14 -1.77 -14.61
CA GLU A 517 -33.19 -1.43 -16.02
C GLU A 517 -31.80 -0.92 -16.47
N ILE A 518 -31.17 -1.63 -17.41
CA ILE A 518 -29.85 -1.28 -17.93
C ILE A 518 -29.99 -0.30 -19.09
N ARG A 519 -29.40 0.89 -18.96
CA ARG A 519 -29.41 1.93 -20.01
C ARG A 519 -28.00 2.26 -20.49
N THR A 520 -27.86 2.52 -21.78
CA THR A 520 -26.62 3.04 -22.36
C THR A 520 -26.47 4.53 -22.06
N VAL A 521 -25.23 5.01 -21.99
CA VAL A 521 -24.93 6.44 -21.76
C VAL A 521 -24.59 7.09 -23.10
N ASP A 522 -25.35 8.13 -23.48
CA ASP A 522 -25.15 8.84 -24.75
C ASP A 522 -24.01 9.87 -24.71
N TYR A 523 -23.44 10.12 -23.53
CA TYR A 523 -22.29 11.02 -23.35
C TYR A 523 -20.98 10.23 -23.40
N LEU A 524 -20.13 10.56 -24.38
CA LEU A 524 -18.83 9.91 -24.60
C LEU A 524 -17.69 10.80 -24.13
N ASN A 525 -16.69 10.21 -23.47
CA ASN A 525 -15.46 10.87 -23.05
C ASN A 525 -14.34 9.84 -22.84
N ASP A 526 -13.09 10.20 -23.14
CA ASP A 526 -11.93 9.32 -22.97
C ASP A 526 -11.67 8.95 -21.50
N ASP A 527 -12.11 9.79 -20.55
CA ASP A 527 -12.05 9.45 -19.12
C ASP A 527 -13.38 8.82 -18.66
N PRO A 528 -13.43 7.50 -18.39
CA PRO A 528 -14.66 6.81 -17.98
C PRO A 528 -15.25 7.36 -16.68
N ARG A 529 -14.42 7.99 -15.83
CA ARG A 529 -14.91 8.60 -14.60
C ARG A 529 -15.71 9.88 -14.88
N ARG A 530 -15.43 10.59 -15.98
CA ARG A 530 -16.25 11.74 -16.42
C ARG A 530 -17.59 11.27 -16.95
N VAL A 531 -17.65 10.13 -17.64
CA VAL A 531 -18.91 9.52 -18.10
C VAL A 531 -19.78 9.09 -16.92
N ALA A 532 -19.21 8.42 -15.91
CA ALA A 532 -19.97 8.05 -14.70
C ALA A 532 -20.51 9.29 -13.95
N ARG A 533 -19.69 10.34 -13.84
CA ARG A 533 -20.10 11.62 -13.22
C ARG A 533 -21.11 12.39 -14.05
N TYR A 534 -21.10 12.24 -15.38
CA TYR A 534 -22.15 12.80 -16.23
C TYR A 534 -23.51 12.23 -15.84
N VAL A 535 -23.62 10.91 -15.68
CA VAL A 535 -24.87 10.26 -15.24
C VAL A 535 -25.29 10.80 -13.87
N LYS A 536 -24.37 10.79 -12.89
CA LYS A 536 -24.60 11.31 -11.52
C LYS A 536 -25.18 12.72 -11.54
N THR A 537 -24.57 13.61 -12.31
CA THR A 537 -24.94 15.03 -12.35
C THR A 537 -26.04 15.36 -13.35
N ASN A 538 -26.44 14.45 -14.23
CA ASN A 538 -27.52 14.66 -15.20
C ASN A 538 -28.74 13.77 -14.95
N LEU A 539 -28.85 13.16 -13.77
CA LEU A 539 -29.93 12.22 -13.45
C LEU A 539 -31.33 12.81 -13.68
N LEU A 540 -31.54 14.08 -13.29
CA LEU A 540 -32.77 14.86 -13.53
C LEU A 540 -33.12 15.08 -15.03
N ARG A 541 -32.16 14.88 -15.94
CA ARG A 541 -32.35 14.98 -17.40
C ARG A 541 -32.65 13.59 -17.98
N LEU A 542 -31.96 12.58 -17.47
CA LEU A 542 -31.99 11.20 -17.95
C LEU A 542 -33.24 10.44 -17.48
N LEU A 543 -33.75 10.75 -16.29
CA LEU A 543 -34.93 10.12 -15.70
C LEU A 543 -36.02 11.16 -15.45
N LYS A 544 -37.10 11.11 -16.25
CA LYS A 544 -38.25 12.01 -16.15
C LYS A 544 -39.44 11.31 -15.49
N GLY A 545 -40.32 12.08 -14.85
CA GLY A 545 -41.57 11.58 -14.28
C GLY A 545 -41.43 10.97 -12.89
N TYR A 546 -40.33 11.26 -12.18
CA TYR A 546 -40.11 10.87 -10.79
C TYR A 546 -40.22 12.08 -9.86
N ASP A 547 -40.61 11.85 -8.61
CA ASP A 547 -40.66 12.89 -7.57
C ASP A 547 -39.30 13.02 -6.87
N TYR A 548 -38.63 11.89 -6.64
CA TYR A 548 -37.30 11.81 -6.05
C TYR A 548 -36.38 10.91 -6.88
N LEU A 549 -35.18 11.40 -7.14
CA LEU A 549 -34.12 10.64 -7.82
C LEU A 549 -32.95 10.46 -6.86
N ILE A 550 -32.49 9.23 -6.71
CA ILE A 550 -31.42 8.86 -5.78
C ILE A 550 -30.22 8.39 -6.58
N TRP A 551 -29.08 9.03 -6.37
CA TRP A 551 -27.80 8.54 -6.85
C TRP A 551 -27.14 7.66 -5.80
N VAL A 552 -26.59 6.52 -6.24
CA VAL A 552 -25.78 5.62 -5.40
C VAL A 552 -24.56 5.17 -6.19
N ASP A 553 -23.36 5.39 -5.67
CA ASP A 553 -22.13 4.84 -6.24
C ASP A 553 -22.19 3.31 -6.22
N SER A 554 -21.67 2.66 -7.26
CA SER A 554 -21.80 1.21 -7.49
C SER A 554 -21.16 0.33 -6.41
N ASN A 555 -20.25 0.88 -5.59
CA ASN A 555 -19.64 0.19 -4.47
C ASN A 555 -20.41 0.36 -3.14
N VAL A 556 -21.59 1.01 -3.14
CA VAL A 556 -22.46 1.17 -1.98
C VAL A 556 -23.70 0.29 -2.12
N GLN A 557 -23.87 -0.67 -1.22
CA GLN A 557 -25.10 -1.48 -1.12
C GLN A 557 -26.06 -0.87 -0.11
N ILE A 558 -27.32 -0.68 -0.51
CA ILE A 558 -28.43 -0.30 0.39
C ILE A 558 -28.89 -1.54 1.16
N ARG A 559 -29.00 -1.43 2.49
CA ARG A 559 -29.42 -2.52 3.37
C ARG A 559 -30.86 -2.44 3.89
N GLY A 560 -31.41 -1.24 4.01
CA GLY A 560 -32.73 -1.00 4.59
C GLY A 560 -33.62 -0.14 3.71
N SER A 561 -34.85 0.11 4.16
CA SER A 561 -35.81 0.97 3.45
C SER A 561 -35.26 2.40 3.26
N LEU A 562 -35.59 2.98 2.10
CA LEU A 562 -35.27 4.35 1.73
C LEU A 562 -36.28 5.36 2.30
N ASP A 563 -37.42 4.91 2.84
CA ASP A 563 -38.50 5.75 3.36
C ASP A 563 -38.00 6.85 4.29
N LYS A 564 -37.13 6.52 5.23
CA LYS A 564 -36.59 7.50 6.20
C LYS A 564 -35.81 8.64 5.54
N PHE A 565 -35.16 8.39 4.41
CA PHE A 565 -34.41 9.42 3.69
C PHE A 565 -35.36 10.28 2.86
N ILE A 566 -36.39 9.66 2.28
CA ILE A 566 -37.45 10.36 1.56
C ILE A 566 -38.26 11.24 2.51
N SER A 567 -38.69 10.73 3.67
CA SER A 567 -39.41 11.53 4.66
C SER A 567 -38.58 12.72 5.15
N LYS A 568 -37.27 12.57 5.39
CA LYS A 568 -36.40 13.72 5.70
C LYS A 568 -36.39 14.78 4.59
N MET A 569 -36.47 14.35 3.33
CA MET A 569 -36.56 15.29 2.20
C MET A 569 -37.96 15.90 2.08
N GLU A 570 -39.03 15.18 2.38
CA GLU A 570 -40.41 15.68 2.40
C GLU A 570 -40.64 16.70 3.52
N ASP A 571 -40.00 16.50 4.67
CA ASP A 571 -40.09 17.36 5.85
C ASP A 571 -39.17 18.60 5.75
N SER A 572 -38.40 18.75 4.66
CA SER A 572 -37.47 19.88 4.45
C SER A 572 -37.81 20.68 3.17
N ASP A 573 -37.40 21.96 3.11
CA ASP A 573 -37.45 22.77 1.87
C ASP A 573 -36.17 22.58 1.00
N ALA A 574 -35.36 21.56 1.29
CA ALA A 574 -34.13 21.34 0.56
C ALA A 574 -34.38 20.67 -0.79
N ALA A 575 -33.66 21.12 -1.82
CA ALA A 575 -33.76 20.53 -3.15
C ALA A 575 -32.86 19.28 -3.30
N VAL A 576 -31.84 19.15 -2.44
CA VAL A 576 -30.82 18.09 -2.52
C VAL A 576 -30.56 17.51 -1.14
N GLY A 577 -30.57 16.19 -1.03
CA GLY A 577 -30.13 15.44 0.15
C GLY A 577 -28.67 15.01 0.03
N VAL A 578 -27.87 15.23 1.07
CA VAL A 578 -26.42 14.98 1.06
C VAL A 578 -25.96 14.23 2.31
N ILE A 579 -24.77 13.64 2.22
CA ILE A 579 -24.04 13.04 3.33
C ILE A 579 -22.68 13.73 3.47
N TYR A 580 -22.28 14.08 4.69
CA TYR A 580 -20.98 14.71 4.93
C TYR A 580 -19.87 13.68 5.03
N HIS A 581 -18.69 14.08 4.57
CA HIS A 581 -17.51 13.24 4.59
C HIS A 581 -16.97 13.04 6.03
N PRO A 582 -16.55 11.82 6.43
CA PRO A 582 -16.28 11.51 7.84
C PRO A 582 -14.89 11.90 8.37
N THR A 583 -13.92 12.17 7.49
CA THR A 583 -12.52 12.48 7.87
C THR A 583 -11.98 13.77 7.26
N ARG A 584 -12.14 13.95 5.94
CA ARG A 584 -11.87 15.21 5.24
C ARG A 584 -13.00 16.19 5.54
N MET A 585 -12.65 17.38 6.05
CA MET A 585 -13.61 18.37 6.53
C MET A 585 -13.95 19.41 5.47
N THR A 586 -12.99 19.74 4.60
CA THR A 586 -13.14 20.82 3.61
C THR A 586 -12.74 20.35 2.21
N TYR A 587 -13.13 21.10 1.18
CA TYR A 587 -12.66 20.88 -0.19
C TYR A 587 -11.12 21.06 -0.33
N LEU A 588 -10.48 21.79 0.60
CA LEU A 588 -9.02 21.92 0.66
C LEU A 588 -8.35 20.62 1.12
N ASP A 589 -8.97 19.90 2.06
CA ASP A 589 -8.50 18.58 2.48
C ASP A 589 -8.66 17.57 1.35
N GLU A 590 -9.75 17.65 0.59
CA GLU A 590 -9.93 16.88 -0.65
C GLU A 590 -8.81 17.17 -1.65
N ALA A 591 -8.50 18.45 -1.91
CA ALA A 591 -7.47 18.85 -2.87
C ALA A 591 -6.07 18.33 -2.48
N LYS A 592 -5.73 18.36 -1.19
CA LYS A 592 -4.49 17.78 -0.66
C LYS A 592 -4.44 16.27 -0.94
N GLU A 593 -5.52 15.56 -0.67
CA GLU A 593 -5.57 14.11 -0.86
C GLU A 593 -5.52 13.71 -2.33
N VAL A 594 -6.24 14.44 -3.20
CA VAL A 594 -6.21 14.27 -4.65
C VAL A 594 -4.80 14.45 -5.18
N THR A 595 -4.05 15.45 -4.68
CA THR A 595 -2.66 15.71 -5.07
C THR A 595 -1.72 14.62 -4.55
N ALA A 596 -1.81 14.29 -3.25
CA ALA A 596 -0.95 13.30 -2.61
C ALA A 596 -1.06 11.91 -3.26
N ARG A 597 -2.29 11.53 -3.64
CA ARG A 597 -2.58 10.25 -4.32
C ARG A 597 -2.49 10.33 -5.84
N LYS A 598 -2.13 11.48 -6.42
CA LYS A 598 -2.02 11.70 -7.88
C LYS A 598 -3.30 11.29 -8.64
N LEU A 599 -4.45 11.67 -8.10
CA LEU A 599 -5.77 11.25 -8.60
C LEU A 599 -6.28 12.12 -9.76
N ASP A 600 -5.69 13.30 -9.92
CA ASP A 600 -5.86 14.20 -11.07
C ASP A 600 -4.60 15.04 -11.25
N ASP A 601 -4.55 15.84 -12.32
CA ASP A 601 -3.44 16.76 -12.56
C ASP A 601 -3.35 17.83 -11.44
N GLN A 602 -2.17 17.95 -10.85
CA GLN A 602 -1.94 18.85 -9.72
C GLN A 602 -2.18 20.32 -10.08
N ASN A 603 -1.82 20.75 -11.29
CA ASN A 603 -2.00 22.14 -11.72
C ASN A 603 -3.49 22.45 -11.91
N VAL A 604 -4.25 21.52 -12.49
CA VAL A 604 -5.71 21.66 -12.65
C VAL A 604 -6.40 21.80 -11.28
N VAL A 605 -6.04 20.95 -10.31
CA VAL A 605 -6.59 20.99 -8.95
C VAL A 605 -6.25 22.32 -8.26
N GLN A 606 -4.99 22.76 -8.35
CA GLN A 606 -4.56 24.03 -7.75
C GLN A 606 -5.28 25.23 -8.36
N GLN A 607 -5.41 25.29 -9.69
CA GLN A 607 -6.13 26.36 -10.38
C GLN A 607 -7.61 26.41 -9.99
N GLN A 608 -8.26 25.24 -9.86
CA GLN A 608 -9.65 25.17 -9.44
C GLN A 608 -9.85 25.67 -7.99
N VAL A 609 -9.00 25.23 -7.06
CA VAL A 609 -9.04 25.69 -5.65
C VAL A 609 -8.83 27.19 -5.55
N GLU A 610 -7.83 27.73 -6.26
CA GLU A 610 -7.55 29.17 -6.27
C GLU A 610 -8.69 29.98 -6.89
N GLY A 611 -9.37 29.44 -7.90
CA GLY A 611 -10.57 30.04 -8.48
C GLY A 611 -11.74 30.11 -7.49
N TYR A 612 -11.94 29.09 -6.66
CA TYR A 612 -12.98 29.08 -5.64
C TYR A 612 -12.72 30.11 -4.55
N ARG A 613 -11.50 30.16 -4.00
CA ARG A 613 -11.10 31.16 -2.99
C ARG A 613 -11.38 32.61 -3.39
N LYS A 614 -11.36 32.90 -4.69
CA LYS A 614 -11.60 34.25 -5.23
C LYS A 614 -13.09 34.56 -5.47
N THR A 615 -13.94 33.55 -5.53
CA THR A 615 -15.32 33.69 -6.00
C THR A 615 -16.36 33.46 -4.91
N ILE A 616 -16.22 32.40 -4.12
CA ILE A 616 -17.16 32.04 -3.05
C ILE A 616 -16.35 31.51 -1.87
N ASP A 617 -16.64 32.01 -0.66
CA ASP A 617 -16.05 31.46 0.56
C ASP A 617 -16.67 30.08 0.89
N LEU A 618 -15.80 29.08 0.93
CA LEU A 618 -16.13 27.67 1.18
C LEU A 618 -15.29 27.12 2.35
N GLU A 619 -14.55 27.94 3.09
CA GLU A 619 -13.61 27.46 4.11
C GLU A 619 -14.32 26.79 5.29
N GLU A 620 -15.53 27.24 5.63
CA GLU A 620 -16.36 26.67 6.69
C GLU A 620 -17.31 25.56 6.19
N ASP A 621 -17.41 25.36 4.87
CA ASP A 621 -18.32 24.36 4.29
C ASP A 621 -17.80 22.94 4.53
N ARG A 622 -18.60 22.15 5.25
CA ARG A 622 -18.31 20.73 5.45
C ARG A 622 -18.35 19.98 4.12
N LEU A 623 -17.29 19.23 3.85
CA LEU A 623 -17.13 18.47 2.62
C LEU A 623 -18.24 17.42 2.48
N ILE A 624 -18.89 17.39 1.33
CA ILE A 624 -19.91 16.39 0.99
C ILE A 624 -19.25 15.14 0.40
N GLU A 625 -19.69 13.96 0.83
CA GLU A 625 -19.42 12.70 0.14
C GLU A 625 -20.49 12.48 -0.94
N THR A 626 -20.04 12.21 -2.17
CA THR A 626 -20.90 12.19 -3.37
C THR A 626 -21.33 10.78 -3.76
N ASN A 627 -21.19 9.82 -2.84
CA ASN A 627 -21.48 8.40 -3.06
C ASN A 627 -22.96 8.04 -2.86
N PHE A 628 -23.73 8.85 -2.15
CA PHE A 628 -25.18 8.73 -2.04
C PHE A 628 -25.80 10.13 -1.96
N MET A 629 -26.73 10.44 -2.85
CA MET A 629 -27.39 11.76 -2.92
C MET A 629 -28.85 11.62 -3.34
N ILE A 630 -29.71 12.50 -2.85
CA ILE A 630 -31.13 12.56 -3.25
C ILE A 630 -31.40 13.89 -3.94
N PHE A 631 -32.10 13.88 -5.06
CA PHE A 631 -32.57 15.06 -5.77
C PHE A 631 -34.10 15.10 -5.70
N ASN A 632 -34.65 16.18 -5.17
CA ASN A 632 -36.08 16.45 -5.26
C ASN A 632 -36.39 16.95 -6.69
N ALA A 633 -36.90 16.06 -7.54
CA ALA A 633 -37.11 16.34 -8.95
C ALA A 633 -38.26 17.33 -9.21
N ARG A 634 -39.08 17.60 -8.20
CA ARG A 634 -40.15 18.60 -8.22
C ARG A 634 -39.60 20.02 -8.02
N ASP A 635 -38.38 20.15 -7.50
CA ASP A 635 -37.74 21.43 -7.21
C ASP A 635 -36.73 21.82 -8.30
N GLY A 636 -36.98 22.94 -8.97
CA GLY A 636 -36.09 23.47 -10.02
C GLY A 636 -34.67 23.80 -9.52
N ARG A 637 -34.48 24.07 -8.22
CA ARG A 637 -33.16 24.32 -7.61
C ARG A 637 -32.25 23.09 -7.74
N ALA A 638 -32.80 21.87 -7.63
CA ALA A 638 -32.03 20.64 -7.80
C ALA A 638 -31.41 20.55 -9.21
N ARG A 639 -32.15 21.00 -10.24
CA ARG A 639 -31.67 21.07 -11.63
C ARG A 639 -30.56 22.10 -11.79
N ALA A 640 -30.73 23.29 -11.20
CA ALA A 640 -29.73 24.35 -11.24
C ALA A 640 -28.41 23.91 -10.58
N PHE A 641 -28.49 23.30 -9.40
CA PHE A 641 -27.34 22.70 -8.72
C PHE A 641 -26.62 21.68 -9.60
N ALA A 642 -27.37 20.70 -10.13
CA ALA A 642 -26.84 19.64 -10.98
C ALA A 642 -26.13 20.18 -12.24
N ASP A 643 -26.67 21.22 -12.85
CA ASP A 643 -26.09 21.87 -14.03
C ASP A 643 -24.78 22.61 -13.73
N VAL A 644 -24.71 23.35 -12.62
CA VAL A 644 -23.46 23.99 -12.17
C VAL A 644 -22.41 22.93 -11.85
N TRP A 645 -22.80 21.87 -11.14
CA TRP A 645 -21.89 20.82 -10.72
C TRP A 645 -21.27 20.08 -11.92
N TRP A 646 -22.10 19.74 -12.93
CA TRP A 646 -21.60 19.15 -14.16
C TRP A 646 -20.66 20.10 -14.91
N CYS A 647 -21.00 21.38 -15.02
CA CYS A 647 -20.16 22.38 -15.70
C CYS A 647 -18.75 22.47 -15.08
N GLU A 648 -18.66 22.45 -13.76
CA GLU A 648 -17.38 22.45 -13.04
C GLU A 648 -16.57 21.18 -13.29
N ILE A 649 -17.20 20.01 -13.18
CA ILE A 649 -16.54 18.73 -13.47
C ILE A 649 -16.05 18.74 -14.91
N GLN A 650 -16.90 19.10 -15.88
CA GLN A 650 -16.57 19.10 -17.30
C GLN A 650 -15.37 19.98 -17.64
N LYS A 651 -15.29 21.20 -17.08
CA LYS A 651 -14.27 22.19 -17.42
C LYS A 651 -12.98 22.12 -16.59
N LYS A 652 -13.04 21.54 -15.38
CA LYS A 652 -11.93 21.55 -14.41
C LYS A 652 -11.56 20.13 -13.98
N SER A 653 -11.19 19.92 -12.71
CA SER A 653 -10.85 18.60 -12.21
C SER A 653 -12.01 17.64 -12.41
N LYS A 654 -11.68 16.42 -12.81
CA LYS A 654 -12.67 15.35 -12.88
C LYS A 654 -13.21 14.97 -11.49
N ARG A 655 -12.56 15.36 -10.39
CA ARG A 655 -12.98 15.02 -9.02
C ARG A 655 -14.25 15.78 -8.62
N ASP A 656 -15.36 15.07 -8.55
CA ASP A 656 -16.69 15.58 -8.24
C ASP A 656 -16.81 16.16 -6.83
N GLN A 657 -16.12 15.57 -5.84
CA GLN A 657 -16.08 16.10 -4.46
C GLN A 657 -15.39 17.46 -4.33
N LEU A 658 -14.52 17.86 -5.27
CA LEU A 658 -13.89 19.20 -5.23
C LEU A 658 -14.88 20.32 -5.55
N SER A 659 -15.92 20.03 -6.34
CA SER A 659 -16.82 21.05 -6.90
C SER A 659 -18.24 21.03 -6.32
N VAL A 660 -18.61 20.00 -5.55
CA VAL A 660 -19.98 19.81 -5.05
C VAL A 660 -20.44 20.95 -4.11
N ASN A 661 -19.61 21.34 -3.14
CA ASN A 661 -19.91 22.46 -2.23
C ASN A 661 -20.02 23.79 -2.98
N TYR A 662 -19.08 24.04 -3.91
CA TYR A 662 -19.14 25.21 -4.79
C TYR A 662 -20.44 25.25 -5.59
N ALA A 663 -20.86 24.12 -6.18
CA ALA A 663 -22.07 24.06 -6.98
C ALA A 663 -23.34 24.32 -6.16
N LEU A 664 -23.42 23.85 -4.91
CA LEU A 664 -24.52 24.18 -4.01
C LEU A 664 -24.60 25.70 -3.76
N ARG A 665 -23.48 26.31 -3.38
CA ARG A 665 -23.41 27.75 -3.12
C ARG A 665 -23.71 28.59 -4.36
N ALA A 666 -23.08 28.27 -5.49
CA ALA A 666 -23.23 29.01 -6.74
C ALA A 666 -24.64 28.91 -7.36
N SER A 667 -25.36 27.83 -7.08
CA SER A 667 -26.77 27.67 -7.51
C SER A 667 -27.79 28.24 -6.51
N GLY A 668 -27.34 28.69 -5.33
CA GLY A 668 -28.24 29.12 -4.24
C GLY A 668 -29.09 27.98 -3.68
N THR A 669 -28.62 26.73 -3.80
CA THR A 669 -29.37 25.54 -3.41
C THR A 669 -29.04 25.11 -1.99
N GLN A 670 -30.08 24.90 -1.17
CA GLN A 670 -29.92 24.34 0.16
C GLN A 670 -29.87 22.81 0.11
N ALA A 671 -29.00 22.24 0.93
CA ALA A 671 -28.84 20.81 1.08
C ALA A 671 -29.37 20.32 2.44
N GLN A 672 -30.06 19.19 2.44
CA GLN A 672 -30.53 18.50 3.64
C GLN A 672 -29.54 17.37 4.00
N PRO A 673 -28.90 17.41 5.18
CA PRO A 673 -28.16 16.27 5.69
C PRO A 673 -29.09 15.07 5.89
N LEU A 674 -28.77 13.95 5.24
CA LEU A 674 -29.57 12.72 5.28
C LEU A 674 -29.25 11.86 6.50
N LEU A 675 -28.02 11.97 7.00
CA LEU A 675 -27.51 11.27 8.17
C LEU A 675 -27.17 12.27 9.27
N ASP A 676 -27.21 11.78 10.52
CA ASP A 676 -26.83 12.58 11.68
C ASP A 676 -25.31 12.78 11.71
N ASP A 677 -24.84 13.77 12.46
CA ASP A 677 -23.45 14.19 12.41
C ASP A 677 -22.46 13.09 12.80
N GLY A 678 -21.42 12.95 11.98
CA GLY A 678 -20.40 11.91 12.14
C GLY A 678 -20.79 10.54 11.60
N TYR A 679 -21.97 10.39 10.96
CA TYR A 679 -22.28 9.24 10.11
C TYR A 679 -22.07 9.56 8.62
N SER A 680 -21.81 8.51 7.84
CA SER A 680 -21.51 8.43 6.42
C SER A 680 -21.98 7.09 5.84
N CYS A 681 -21.87 6.87 4.52
CA CYS A 681 -22.15 5.55 3.93
C CYS A 681 -21.20 4.45 4.41
N ARG A 682 -20.09 4.81 5.08
CA ARG A 682 -19.11 3.87 5.61
C ARG A 682 -19.58 3.22 6.90
N ASP A 683 -20.43 3.91 7.66
CA ASP A 683 -20.65 3.64 9.08
C ASP A 683 -22.11 3.48 9.47
N TYR A 684 -23.01 3.97 8.64
CA TYR A 684 -24.42 3.93 8.92
C TYR A 684 -24.99 2.54 8.66
N PRO A 685 -25.76 1.93 9.59
CA PRO A 685 -26.26 0.56 9.45
C PRO A 685 -27.09 0.27 8.20
N GLY A 686 -27.69 1.32 7.61
CA GLY A 686 -28.48 1.25 6.38
C GLY A 686 -27.67 1.12 5.08
N PHE A 687 -26.35 1.28 5.14
CA PHE A 687 -25.44 1.15 4.00
C PHE A 687 -24.38 0.07 4.25
N ARG A 688 -23.72 -0.33 3.17
CA ARG A 688 -22.52 -1.15 3.20
C ARG A 688 -21.61 -0.73 2.06
N LEU A 689 -20.40 -0.29 2.40
CA LEU A 689 -19.41 0.13 1.42
C LEU A 689 -18.46 -1.02 1.10
N PHE A 690 -18.20 -1.25 -0.19
CA PHE A 690 -17.25 -2.22 -0.72
C PHE A 690 -16.04 -1.53 -1.36
N PHE A 691 -14.94 -2.26 -1.50
CA PHE A 691 -13.85 -1.83 -2.39
C PHE A 691 -14.34 -1.79 -3.83
N HIS A 692 -13.86 -0.83 -4.61
CA HIS A 692 -14.22 -0.80 -6.01
C HIS A 692 -13.81 -2.10 -6.72
N GLY A 693 -14.68 -2.61 -7.58
CA GLY A 693 -14.54 -3.91 -8.25
C GLY A 693 -14.90 -5.12 -7.37
N THR A 694 -15.40 -4.91 -6.14
CA THR A 694 -15.86 -5.98 -5.23
C THR A 694 -17.32 -5.78 -4.82
N GLY A 695 -17.99 -6.85 -4.41
CA GLY A 695 -19.40 -6.84 -4.01
C GLY A 695 -19.92 -8.27 -3.77
N PRO A 696 -21.10 -8.44 -3.15
CA PRO A 696 -21.69 -9.76 -2.91
C PRO A 696 -22.22 -10.32 -4.23
N GLU A 697 -21.68 -11.45 -4.67
CA GLU A 697 -22.22 -12.19 -5.82
C GLU A 697 -23.51 -12.92 -5.42
N VAL A 698 -24.53 -12.81 -6.27
CA VAL A 698 -25.85 -13.37 -6.03
C VAL A 698 -26.13 -14.47 -7.05
N MET A 699 -26.66 -15.60 -6.60
CA MET A 699 -27.10 -16.70 -7.49
C MET A 699 -28.58 -16.54 -7.83
N LEU A 700 -28.95 -16.77 -9.09
CA LEU A 700 -30.35 -16.86 -9.54
C LEU A 700 -30.57 -18.22 -10.24
N SER A 701 -31.27 -19.14 -9.59
CA SER A 701 -31.26 -20.58 -9.92
C SER A 701 -32.07 -20.99 -11.16
N ARG A 702 -32.63 -20.06 -11.97
CA ARG A 702 -33.59 -20.41 -13.04
C ARG A 702 -33.43 -19.77 -14.42
N HIS A 703 -32.37 -19.03 -14.72
CA HIS A 703 -32.19 -18.45 -16.07
C HIS A 703 -31.26 -19.31 -16.95
N ARG A 704 -31.84 -20.18 -17.79
CA ARG A 704 -31.18 -20.76 -18.97
C ARG A 704 -31.38 -19.83 -20.17
N ARG A 705 -30.31 -19.15 -20.61
CA ARG A 705 -30.19 -18.65 -21.98
C ARG A 705 -29.27 -19.60 -22.74
N ASP A 706 -29.79 -20.18 -23.82
CA ASP A 706 -29.08 -21.05 -24.78
C ASP A 706 -28.45 -20.19 -25.89
N ASP A 707 -27.60 -19.23 -25.54
CA ASP A 707 -26.94 -18.32 -26.50
C ASP A 707 -25.46 -18.63 -26.74
N GLY A 708 -24.94 -19.72 -26.14
CA GLY A 708 -23.52 -20.07 -26.21
C GLY A 708 -22.62 -19.27 -25.26
N SER A 709 -23.19 -18.52 -24.30
CA SER A 709 -22.42 -17.87 -23.23
C SER A 709 -21.83 -18.89 -22.24
N ILE A 710 -20.52 -18.78 -21.97
CA ILE A 710 -19.86 -19.52 -20.88
C ILE A 710 -20.23 -18.84 -19.56
N ARG A 711 -20.79 -19.60 -18.62
CA ARG A 711 -21.23 -19.09 -17.31
C ARG A 711 -20.08 -18.99 -16.32
N ALA A 712 -20.26 -18.11 -15.34
CA ALA A 712 -19.56 -18.23 -14.07
C ALA A 712 -19.71 -19.67 -13.51
N GLY A 713 -18.60 -20.36 -13.27
CA GLY A 713 -18.58 -21.75 -12.81
C GLY A 713 -18.22 -22.80 -13.87
N THR A 714 -18.17 -22.45 -15.16
CA THR A 714 -17.93 -23.41 -16.26
C THR A 714 -16.57 -23.16 -16.92
N LEU A 715 -15.48 -23.65 -16.33
CA LEU A 715 -14.32 -24.01 -17.16
C LEU A 715 -13.95 -25.46 -16.93
N GLY A 716 -13.53 -26.10 -18.01
CA GLY A 716 -12.89 -27.40 -17.95
C GLY A 716 -11.41 -27.31 -17.64
N ARG A 717 -10.73 -28.45 -17.72
CA ARG A 717 -9.30 -28.60 -17.44
C ARG A 717 -8.46 -27.89 -18.50
N VAL A 718 -7.18 -27.70 -18.21
CA VAL A 718 -6.18 -27.43 -19.25
C VAL A 718 -6.13 -28.64 -20.18
N ILE A 719 -6.33 -28.42 -21.47
CA ILE A 719 -6.27 -29.48 -22.47
C ILE A 719 -5.13 -29.23 -23.45
N SER A 720 -4.44 -30.30 -23.82
CA SER A 720 -3.64 -30.35 -25.04
C SER A 720 -4.57 -30.70 -26.20
N LEU A 721 -4.43 -30.00 -27.33
CA LEU A 721 -5.24 -30.28 -28.51
C LEU A 721 -4.72 -31.53 -29.24
N PRO A 722 -5.59 -32.24 -29.98
CA PRO A 722 -5.17 -33.33 -30.85
C PRO A 722 -4.08 -32.85 -31.84
N PRO A 723 -2.94 -33.56 -31.94
CA PRO A 723 -1.86 -33.16 -32.84
C PRO A 723 -2.21 -33.46 -34.31
N VAL A 724 -1.73 -32.62 -35.22
CA VAL A 724 -1.71 -32.86 -36.67
C VAL A 724 -0.27 -32.83 -37.20
N GLU A 725 -0.04 -33.42 -38.38
CA GLU A 725 1.31 -33.61 -38.93
C GLU A 725 1.73 -32.50 -39.90
N THR A 726 0.78 -31.90 -40.63
CA THR A 726 1.09 -30.90 -41.67
C THR A 726 0.35 -29.57 -41.46
N VAL A 727 0.82 -28.51 -42.13
CA VAL A 727 0.14 -27.22 -42.11
C VAL A 727 -1.20 -27.30 -42.85
N GLU A 728 -1.27 -28.10 -43.92
CA GLU A 728 -2.49 -28.35 -44.67
C GLU A 728 -3.57 -29.01 -43.81
N ASP A 729 -3.20 -29.98 -42.95
CA ASP A 729 -4.11 -30.59 -41.99
C ASP A 729 -4.64 -29.57 -40.98
N LEU A 730 -3.75 -28.72 -40.45
CA LEU A 730 -4.12 -27.64 -39.52
C LEU A 730 -5.09 -26.64 -40.15
N LEU A 731 -4.83 -26.21 -41.40
CA LEU A 731 -5.63 -25.19 -42.08
C LEU A 731 -6.99 -25.72 -42.54
N SER A 732 -7.08 -27.01 -42.87
CA SER A 732 -8.31 -27.67 -43.37
C SER A 732 -9.16 -28.32 -42.27
N SER A 733 -8.64 -28.45 -41.05
CA SER A 733 -9.36 -29.05 -39.92
C SER A 733 -10.68 -28.34 -39.61
N ASN A 734 -11.69 -29.16 -39.24
CA ASN A 734 -12.99 -28.72 -38.74
C ASN A 734 -13.14 -28.90 -37.22
N SER A 735 -12.07 -29.31 -36.54
CA SER A 735 -12.00 -29.50 -35.09
C SER A 735 -10.75 -28.83 -34.53
N ASP A 736 -10.77 -28.54 -33.23
CA ASP A 736 -9.61 -27.98 -32.55
C ASP A 736 -8.43 -28.95 -32.62
N CYS A 737 -7.24 -28.45 -32.98
CA CYS A 737 -6.03 -29.24 -33.19
C CYS A 737 -4.77 -28.38 -33.04
N SER A 738 -3.59 -28.99 -32.90
CA SER A 738 -2.31 -28.27 -32.85
C SER A 738 -1.25 -28.93 -33.72
N LEU A 739 -0.34 -28.12 -34.27
CA LEU A 739 0.81 -28.57 -35.06
C LEU A 739 2.10 -28.21 -34.32
N LEU A 740 2.86 -29.22 -33.90
CA LEU A 740 4.20 -29.05 -33.35
C LEU A 740 5.18 -28.71 -34.47
N VAL A 741 5.84 -27.56 -34.39
CA VAL A 741 6.78 -27.08 -35.43
C VAL A 741 8.23 -27.23 -34.99
N HIS A 742 8.53 -26.94 -33.73
CA HIS A 742 9.89 -27.02 -33.21
C HIS A 742 9.88 -27.31 -31.72
N ARG A 743 10.71 -28.25 -31.26
CA ARG A 743 10.93 -28.48 -29.83
C ARG A 743 12.22 -27.78 -29.40
N VAL A 744 12.11 -26.90 -28.43
CA VAL A 744 13.25 -26.32 -27.70
C VAL A 744 13.61 -27.31 -26.59
N VAL A 745 14.84 -27.81 -26.57
CA VAL A 745 15.36 -28.79 -25.60
C VAL A 745 16.67 -28.25 -25.03
N ASP A 746 16.93 -28.43 -23.73
CA ASP A 746 18.24 -28.14 -23.14
C ASP A 746 19.25 -29.29 -23.39
N GLU A 747 20.50 -28.91 -23.69
CA GLU A 747 21.49 -29.47 -24.65
C GLU A 747 21.99 -30.95 -24.57
N PRO A 748 22.72 -31.42 -25.63
CA PRO A 748 24.18 -31.44 -25.51
C PRO A 748 24.95 -30.73 -26.66
N ASP A 749 26.10 -30.15 -26.29
CA ASP A 749 27.27 -29.72 -27.12
C ASP A 749 27.52 -28.22 -27.44
N VAL A 750 27.06 -27.25 -26.63
CA VAL A 750 27.78 -25.95 -26.61
C VAL A 750 27.96 -25.44 -25.19
N SER A 751 29.17 -25.64 -24.68
CA SER A 751 29.59 -25.11 -23.40
C SER A 751 29.34 -23.59 -23.36
N VAL A 752 28.42 -23.13 -22.50
CA VAL A 752 28.27 -21.70 -22.17
C VAL A 752 29.57 -21.16 -21.53
N THR A 753 30.49 -22.07 -21.18
CA THR A 753 31.85 -21.80 -20.73
C THR A 753 32.83 -21.37 -21.83
N ASP A 754 32.61 -21.63 -23.13
CA ASP A 754 33.68 -21.40 -24.11
C ASP A 754 33.90 -19.93 -24.52
N HIS A 755 32.95 -19.03 -24.25
CA HIS A 755 33.11 -17.62 -24.64
C HIS A 755 32.75 -16.55 -23.60
N ILE A 756 32.52 -16.88 -22.32
CA ILE A 756 32.68 -15.87 -21.26
C ILE A 756 34.18 -15.75 -20.95
N ARG A 757 34.92 -14.98 -21.76
CA ARG A 757 36.30 -14.59 -21.41
C ARG A 757 36.28 -13.15 -20.89
N GLY A 758 35.88 -12.98 -19.63
CA GLY A 758 35.94 -11.72 -18.87
C GLY A 758 36.43 -11.96 -17.43
N SER A 759 37.36 -11.14 -16.96
CA SER A 759 38.23 -11.37 -15.79
C SER A 759 37.54 -11.61 -14.44
N SER A 760 37.91 -12.72 -13.78
CA SER A 760 38.01 -12.93 -12.32
C SER A 760 37.18 -12.00 -11.41
N ALA A 761 35.86 -12.06 -11.51
CA ALA A 761 35.02 -11.79 -10.35
C ALA A 761 34.95 -13.10 -9.56
N ASN A 762 35.36 -13.08 -8.30
CA ASN A 762 35.39 -14.25 -7.45
C ASN A 762 33.94 -14.75 -7.28
N ILE A 763 33.63 -15.93 -7.82
CA ILE A 763 32.27 -16.52 -7.83
C ILE A 763 31.70 -16.67 -6.41
N ALA A 764 32.56 -16.70 -5.38
CA ALA A 764 32.21 -16.75 -3.97
C ALA A 764 31.48 -15.49 -3.43
N ASP A 765 31.79 -14.29 -3.93
CA ASP A 765 31.18 -13.04 -3.44
C ASP A 765 29.72 -12.83 -3.91
N LEU A 766 29.26 -13.71 -4.82
CA LEU A 766 27.91 -13.69 -5.40
C LEU A 766 26.99 -14.77 -4.78
N GLN A 767 27.45 -15.50 -3.74
CA GLN A 767 26.72 -16.61 -3.14
C GLN A 767 25.70 -16.21 -2.05
N THR A 768 25.62 -14.93 -1.64
CA THR A 768 24.65 -14.49 -0.63
C THR A 768 23.25 -14.34 -1.25
N ASN A 769 22.40 -15.32 -0.96
CA ASN A 769 21.05 -15.46 -1.50
C ASN A 769 20.14 -14.27 -1.15
N THR A 770 19.35 -13.84 -2.14
CA THR A 770 18.16 -12.96 -2.09
C THR A 770 18.38 -11.47 -1.76
N LEU A 771 17.89 -10.60 -2.66
CA LEU A 771 17.59 -9.20 -2.35
C LEU A 771 16.26 -9.14 -1.56
N ALA A 772 16.14 -8.17 -0.63
CA ALA A 772 15.02 -8.05 0.32
C ALA A 772 13.63 -7.75 -0.29
N ASN A 773 13.50 -7.76 -1.63
CA ASN A 773 12.25 -7.57 -2.37
C ASN A 773 11.78 -8.85 -3.11
N GLY A 774 12.42 -10.00 -2.89
CA GLY A 774 12.04 -11.26 -3.52
C GLY A 774 12.61 -11.49 -4.92
N VAL A 775 13.45 -10.58 -5.46
CA VAL A 775 14.16 -10.85 -6.73
C VAL A 775 15.23 -11.91 -6.47
N SER A 776 15.10 -13.06 -7.13
CA SER A 776 16.14 -14.07 -7.07
C SER A 776 17.35 -13.66 -7.89
N VAL A 777 18.50 -13.57 -7.22
CA VAL A 777 19.81 -13.39 -7.85
C VAL A 777 20.16 -14.55 -8.80
N SER A 778 19.44 -15.69 -8.74
CA SER A 778 19.59 -16.83 -9.66
C SER A 778 19.25 -16.50 -11.12
N ASN A 779 18.45 -15.48 -11.38
CA ASN A 779 18.18 -15.01 -12.75
C ASN A 779 19.40 -14.26 -13.35
N TRP A 780 20.34 -13.85 -12.50
CA TRP A 780 21.38 -12.86 -12.82
C TRP A 780 22.81 -13.38 -12.61
N ILE A 781 22.99 -14.60 -12.06
CA ILE A 781 24.31 -15.21 -11.78
C ILE A 781 24.54 -16.44 -12.66
N PRO A 782 25.56 -16.45 -13.55
CA PRO A 782 25.93 -17.59 -14.39
C PRO A 782 26.10 -18.94 -13.69
N SER A 783 26.64 -18.94 -12.47
CA SER A 783 26.96 -20.16 -11.72
C SER A 783 25.79 -20.81 -10.97
N ARG A 784 24.59 -20.21 -10.98
CA ARG A 784 23.36 -20.76 -10.36
C ARG A 784 22.30 -21.20 -11.36
N TRP A 785 22.70 -21.35 -12.61
CA TRP A 785 21.86 -21.94 -13.64
C TRP A 785 21.70 -23.43 -13.33
N ILE A 786 20.66 -23.78 -12.58
CA ILE A 786 20.29 -25.18 -12.36
C ILE A 786 19.85 -25.71 -13.72
N ALA A 787 20.47 -26.82 -14.14
CA ALA A 787 20.13 -27.62 -15.30
C ALA A 787 18.75 -28.30 -15.17
N SER A 788 17.71 -27.56 -14.79
CA SER A 788 16.34 -28.02 -14.92
C SER A 788 15.97 -27.82 -16.39
N LYS A 789 16.04 -28.90 -17.16
CA LYS A 789 15.68 -28.99 -18.58
C LYS A 789 14.45 -28.13 -18.91
N TRP A 790 14.65 -27.04 -19.63
CA TRP A 790 13.53 -26.30 -20.23
C TRP A 790 13.22 -26.96 -21.56
N GLU A 791 12.26 -27.87 -21.56
CA GLU A 791 11.62 -28.33 -22.80
C GLU A 791 10.41 -27.43 -23.08
N ALA A 792 10.38 -26.81 -24.27
CA ALA A 792 9.24 -26.02 -24.72
C ALA A 792 8.88 -26.38 -26.16
N ASN A 793 7.60 -26.60 -26.42
CA ASN A 793 7.08 -26.84 -27.75
C ASN A 793 6.71 -25.51 -28.40
N ILE A 794 7.31 -25.22 -29.55
CA ILE A 794 6.85 -24.17 -30.47
C ILE A 794 5.86 -24.83 -31.41
N GLU A 795 4.59 -24.52 -31.18
CA GLU A 795 3.46 -25.09 -31.89
C GLU A 795 2.48 -23.98 -32.29
N ILE A 796 1.57 -24.33 -33.19
CA ILE A 796 0.46 -23.47 -33.60
C ILE A 796 -0.85 -24.25 -33.43
N SER A 797 -1.76 -23.67 -32.66
CA SER A 797 -3.06 -24.27 -32.35
C SER A 797 -4.15 -23.63 -33.21
N CYS A 798 -5.01 -24.44 -33.82
CA CYS A 798 -6.22 -24.00 -34.50
C CYS A 798 -7.44 -24.26 -33.62
N ILE A 799 -8.19 -23.21 -33.32
CA ILE A 799 -9.31 -23.23 -32.38
C ILE A 799 -10.55 -22.66 -33.08
N HIS A 800 -11.63 -23.41 -33.05
CA HIS A 800 -12.92 -23.01 -33.59
C HIS A 800 -13.73 -22.31 -32.51
N GLN A 801 -14.36 -21.19 -32.88
CA GLN A 801 -15.17 -20.39 -31.97
C GLN A 801 -14.40 -20.00 -30.71
N ALA A 802 -13.12 -19.68 -30.88
CA ALA A 802 -12.18 -19.38 -29.81
C ALA A 802 -12.60 -18.10 -29.11
N ILE A 803 -12.69 -18.13 -27.79
CA ILE A 803 -12.95 -16.93 -26.98
C ILE A 803 -11.63 -16.45 -26.41
N CYS A 804 -11.30 -15.18 -26.62
CA CYS A 804 -10.01 -14.60 -26.30
C CYS A 804 -10.19 -13.31 -25.51
N PHE A 805 -9.42 -13.19 -24.43
CA PHE A 805 -9.36 -11.97 -23.65
C PHE A 805 -7.97 -11.38 -23.73
N GLY A 806 -7.91 -10.16 -24.26
CA GLY A 806 -6.72 -9.32 -24.22
C GLY A 806 -6.63 -8.55 -22.91
N GLY A 807 -5.42 -8.21 -22.50
CA GLY A 807 -5.22 -7.23 -21.43
C GLY A 807 -3.78 -7.11 -20.97
N LEU A 808 -3.36 -5.87 -20.67
CA LEU A 808 -2.39 -5.64 -19.61
C LEU A 808 -3.10 -5.98 -18.30
N ILE A 809 -2.85 -7.18 -17.77
CA ILE A 809 -3.31 -7.52 -16.43
C ILE A 809 -2.74 -6.47 -15.47
N SER A 810 -3.64 -5.83 -14.72
CA SER A 810 -3.39 -4.63 -13.92
C SER A 810 -2.12 -4.72 -13.06
N ARG A 811 -1.21 -3.75 -13.32
CA ARG A 811 0.01 -3.29 -12.62
C ARG A 811 0.43 -3.92 -11.28
N THR A 812 1.77 -3.98 -11.15
CA THR A 812 2.67 -3.93 -9.96
C THR A 812 3.31 -5.24 -9.48
N TYR A 813 4.30 -5.75 -10.21
CA TYR A 813 5.51 -6.35 -9.60
C TYR A 813 6.76 -5.97 -10.42
N PRO A 814 7.95 -5.77 -9.81
CA PRO A 814 9.13 -5.22 -10.51
C PRO A 814 9.85 -6.21 -11.44
N ASP A 815 9.48 -7.50 -11.45
CA ASP A 815 10.42 -8.57 -11.82
C ASP A 815 9.95 -9.58 -12.87
N TYR A 816 8.80 -9.35 -13.53
CA TYR A 816 8.31 -10.26 -14.58
C TYR A 816 7.79 -9.48 -15.81
N HIS A 817 8.38 -9.77 -16.97
CA HIS A 817 7.98 -9.23 -18.29
C HIS A 817 6.87 -10.08 -18.90
N GLU A 818 5.73 -10.21 -18.23
CA GLU A 818 4.67 -11.11 -18.72
C GLU A 818 3.34 -10.36 -18.87
N SER A 819 2.93 -10.16 -20.12
CA SER A 819 1.56 -9.78 -20.48
C SER A 819 0.72 -11.05 -20.63
N GLY A 820 -0.15 -11.34 -19.67
CA GLY A 820 -1.02 -12.52 -19.71
C GLY A 820 -2.13 -12.40 -20.77
N GLN A 821 -2.52 -13.54 -21.35
CA GLN A 821 -3.59 -13.66 -22.35
C GLN A 821 -4.43 -14.89 -22.01
N LEU A 822 -5.74 -14.83 -22.21
CA LEU A 822 -6.65 -15.93 -21.88
C LEU A 822 -7.35 -16.45 -23.14
N PHE A 823 -7.18 -17.74 -23.44
CA PHE A 823 -7.88 -18.44 -24.53
C PHE A 823 -8.77 -19.54 -23.98
N LEU A 824 -10.02 -19.54 -24.43
CA LEU A 824 -11.01 -20.56 -24.17
C LEU A 824 -11.44 -21.21 -25.49
N THR A 825 -11.55 -22.53 -25.47
CA THR A 825 -12.32 -23.26 -26.47
C THR A 825 -13.80 -22.92 -26.37
N ARG A 826 -14.59 -23.27 -27.40
CA ARG A 826 -16.05 -23.11 -27.40
C ARG A 826 -16.72 -23.67 -26.14
N ASP A 827 -16.20 -24.79 -25.62
CA ASP A 827 -16.75 -25.51 -24.48
C ASP A 827 -16.19 -25.03 -23.12
N GLY A 828 -15.39 -23.96 -23.13
CA GLY A 828 -14.83 -23.35 -21.93
C GLY A 828 -13.61 -24.07 -21.34
N ASN A 829 -12.91 -24.92 -22.12
CA ASN A 829 -11.61 -25.45 -21.72
C ASN A 829 -10.49 -24.42 -21.96
N LEU A 830 -9.48 -24.46 -21.10
CA LEU A 830 -8.25 -23.68 -21.23
C LEU A 830 -7.25 -24.43 -22.11
N LEU A 831 -6.52 -23.70 -22.94
CA LEU A 831 -5.41 -24.25 -23.70
C LEU A 831 -4.09 -24.09 -22.95
N GLU A 832 -3.13 -24.95 -23.20
CA GLU A 832 -1.77 -24.78 -22.67
C GLU A 832 -1.16 -23.43 -23.10
N SER A 833 -1.46 -22.98 -24.33
CA SER A 833 -1.05 -21.68 -24.86
C SER A 833 -1.66 -20.45 -24.17
N THR A 834 -2.64 -20.65 -23.28
CA THR A 834 -3.18 -19.62 -22.37
C THR A 834 -2.20 -19.28 -21.25
N PHE A 835 -1.33 -20.22 -20.85
CA PHE A 835 -0.50 -20.08 -19.66
C PHE A 835 0.79 -19.32 -19.97
N GLY A 836 0.63 -18.01 -20.20
CA GLY A 836 1.73 -17.06 -20.34
C GLY A 836 2.52 -16.77 -19.06
N VAL A 837 2.15 -17.33 -17.89
CA VAL A 837 2.91 -17.25 -16.62
C VAL A 837 2.60 -18.46 -15.75
N TRP A 838 3.54 -19.40 -15.63
CA TRP A 838 3.58 -20.31 -14.48
C TRP A 838 4.61 -19.76 -13.50
N ASN A 839 4.15 -19.03 -12.49
CA ASN A 839 4.89 -18.86 -11.24
C ASN A 839 4.02 -19.03 -9.98
N GLY A 840 2.78 -19.53 -10.12
CA GLY A 840 2.00 -19.99 -8.97
C GLY A 840 1.37 -18.90 -8.09
N GLU A 841 1.57 -17.60 -8.36
CA GLU A 841 0.95 -16.53 -7.57
C GLU A 841 0.37 -15.42 -8.45
N GLY A 842 -0.81 -15.71 -9.02
CA GLY A 842 -1.73 -14.72 -9.60
C GLY A 842 -1.29 -14.13 -10.95
N LEU A 843 -2.22 -14.08 -11.92
CA LEU A 843 -2.32 -13.08 -13.01
C LEU A 843 -3.33 -13.60 -14.05
N ILE A 844 -4.60 -13.38 -13.74
CA ILE A 844 -5.74 -13.31 -14.67
C ILE A 844 -6.37 -11.93 -14.37
N PRO A 845 -7.07 -11.24 -15.29
CA PRO A 845 -7.86 -10.06 -14.94
C PRO A 845 -8.54 -10.22 -13.57
N ASN A 846 -8.34 -9.25 -12.67
CA ASN A 846 -8.82 -9.32 -11.29
C ASN A 846 -10.27 -9.83 -11.29
N ASN A 847 -10.51 -10.95 -10.61
CA ASN A 847 -11.83 -11.56 -10.45
C ASN A 847 -12.50 -12.13 -11.72
N LEU A 848 -11.75 -12.47 -12.79
CA LEU A 848 -12.31 -13.22 -13.93
C LEU A 848 -12.19 -14.73 -13.74
N LEU A 849 -11.05 -15.23 -13.25
CA LEU A 849 -10.84 -16.64 -12.94
C LEU A 849 -10.36 -16.82 -11.50
N LYS A 850 -10.77 -17.92 -10.89
CA LYS A 850 -10.27 -18.42 -9.60
C LYS A 850 -9.64 -19.78 -9.82
N LYS A 851 -8.45 -19.99 -9.27
CA LYS A 851 -7.85 -21.33 -9.23
C LYS A 851 -8.65 -22.19 -8.24
N VAL A 852 -9.14 -23.33 -8.70
CA VAL A 852 -9.86 -24.30 -7.85
C VAL A 852 -8.88 -25.36 -7.35
N ASP A 853 -8.02 -25.86 -8.24
CA ASP A 853 -6.91 -26.78 -7.94
C ASP A 853 -5.76 -26.61 -8.97
N GLU A 854 -4.81 -27.55 -9.05
CA GLU A 854 -3.65 -27.46 -9.94
C GLU A 854 -3.99 -27.44 -11.43
N GLU A 855 -5.09 -28.06 -11.86
CA GLU A 855 -5.49 -28.22 -13.27
C GLU A 855 -6.84 -27.56 -13.61
N GLN A 856 -7.60 -27.15 -12.59
CA GLN A 856 -8.93 -26.57 -12.75
C GLN A 856 -8.99 -25.10 -12.34
N TRP A 857 -9.62 -24.33 -13.22
CA TRP A 857 -9.93 -22.93 -13.03
C TRP A 857 -11.44 -22.74 -13.06
N GLN A 858 -11.92 -21.69 -12.41
CA GLN A 858 -13.34 -21.35 -12.36
C GLN A 858 -13.53 -19.93 -12.85
N LEU A 859 -14.47 -19.73 -13.79
CA LEU A 859 -14.90 -18.41 -14.24
C LEU A 859 -15.72 -17.80 -13.14
N LEU A 860 -15.32 -16.65 -12.63
CA LEU A 860 -16.04 -15.98 -11.55
C LEU A 860 -17.26 -15.21 -12.07
N ARG A 861 -17.22 -14.73 -13.33
CA ARG A 861 -18.30 -13.99 -13.99
C ARG A 861 -18.37 -14.30 -15.48
N SER A 862 -19.56 -14.24 -16.09
CA SER A 862 -19.70 -14.44 -17.54
C SER A 862 -18.98 -13.31 -18.31
N PRO A 863 -18.04 -13.63 -19.21
CA PRO A 863 -17.31 -12.63 -19.96
C PRO A 863 -18.17 -12.04 -21.07
N LYS A 864 -18.04 -10.72 -21.29
CA LYS A 864 -18.55 -10.07 -22.50
C LYS A 864 -17.55 -10.31 -23.62
N TYR A 865 -17.99 -10.38 -24.87
CA TYR A 865 -17.08 -10.42 -26.00
C TYR A 865 -17.80 -10.03 -27.29
N ASP A 866 -17.06 -9.43 -28.22
CA ASP A 866 -17.55 -9.19 -29.58
C ASP A 866 -17.32 -10.42 -30.46
N VAL A 867 -18.01 -10.53 -31.60
CA VAL A 867 -17.88 -11.67 -32.51
C VAL A 867 -17.12 -11.23 -33.76
N LEU A 868 -16.07 -11.98 -34.11
CA LEU A 868 -15.28 -11.79 -35.32
C LEU A 868 -15.36 -13.02 -36.22
N ASP A 869 -15.90 -12.83 -37.42
CA ASP A 869 -16.00 -13.86 -38.44
C ASP A 869 -14.72 -13.96 -39.30
N GLY A 870 -14.38 -15.18 -39.71
CA GLY A 870 -13.22 -15.50 -40.52
C GLY A 870 -12.01 -16.05 -39.76
N LYS A 871 -10.87 -16.07 -40.45
CA LYS A 871 -9.62 -16.67 -39.98
C LYS A 871 -8.68 -15.59 -39.42
N TYR A 872 -8.22 -15.78 -38.19
CA TYR A 872 -7.31 -14.86 -37.52
C TYR A 872 -6.09 -15.59 -37.01
N MET A 873 -4.92 -14.96 -37.10
CA MET A 873 -3.72 -15.36 -36.39
C MET A 873 -3.45 -14.41 -35.24
N LEU A 874 -3.16 -14.96 -34.07
CA LEU A 874 -2.83 -14.16 -32.90
C LEU A 874 -1.38 -13.65 -32.96
N LEU A 875 -1.22 -12.32 -32.91
CA LEU A 875 0.05 -11.69 -32.54
C LEU A 875 0.10 -11.38 -31.04
N GLY A 876 -1.02 -10.92 -30.47
CA GLY A 876 -1.18 -10.68 -29.04
C GLY A 876 -0.76 -9.27 -28.60
N SER A 877 -0.10 -9.14 -27.43
CA SER A 877 0.44 -7.85 -26.97
C SER A 877 1.77 -7.59 -27.66
N LEU A 878 1.90 -6.39 -28.23
CA LEU A 878 3.10 -5.96 -28.93
C LEU A 878 4.09 -5.21 -28.03
N GLN A 879 3.75 -5.06 -26.74
CA GLN A 879 4.53 -4.42 -25.68
C GLN A 879 4.83 -2.92 -25.89
N PRO A 880 4.47 -2.03 -24.95
CA PRO A 880 4.65 -0.59 -25.11
C PRO A 880 6.10 -0.09 -24.93
N HIS A 881 7.03 -0.97 -24.53
CA HIS A 881 8.44 -0.61 -24.36
C HIS A 881 9.24 -1.17 -25.53
N PHE A 882 10.05 -0.33 -26.18
CA PHE A 882 10.78 -0.65 -27.41
C PHE A 882 11.51 -2.00 -27.37
N GLY A 883 12.30 -2.24 -26.31
CA GLY A 883 13.04 -3.51 -26.18
C GLY A 883 12.13 -4.74 -26.01
N HIS A 884 11.00 -4.59 -25.31
CA HIS A 884 10.03 -5.68 -25.14
C HIS A 884 9.21 -5.90 -26.41
N SER A 885 8.97 -4.86 -27.19
CA SER A 885 8.32 -4.99 -28.49
C SER A 885 9.17 -5.80 -29.46
N LEU A 886 10.47 -5.51 -29.53
CA LEU A 886 11.42 -6.25 -30.36
C LEU A 886 11.52 -7.73 -29.97
N LEU A 887 11.59 -8.02 -28.66
CA LEU A 887 11.74 -9.39 -28.16
C LEU A 887 10.41 -10.13 -28.13
N GLU A 888 9.48 -9.67 -27.30
CA GLU A 888 8.24 -10.36 -26.94
C GLU A 888 7.10 -10.00 -27.90
N GLY A 889 7.03 -8.76 -28.39
CA GLY A 889 6.01 -8.33 -29.34
C GLY A 889 6.08 -9.04 -30.70
N LEU A 890 7.28 -9.44 -31.13
CA LEU A 890 7.50 -10.19 -32.38
C LEU A 890 7.48 -11.71 -32.20
N SER A 891 7.22 -12.19 -31.00
CA SER A 891 7.36 -13.61 -30.65
C SER A 891 6.35 -14.53 -31.32
N ARG A 892 5.27 -14.02 -31.93
CA ARG A 892 4.25 -14.85 -32.60
C ARG A 892 4.22 -14.68 -34.12
N VAL A 893 5.21 -14.01 -34.68
CA VAL A 893 5.30 -13.74 -36.13
C VAL A 893 5.91 -14.91 -36.91
N TRP A 894 6.56 -15.86 -36.22
CA TRP A 894 7.26 -16.96 -36.86
C TRP A 894 6.45 -17.88 -37.81
N PRO A 895 5.12 -18.05 -37.70
CA PRO A 895 4.38 -18.91 -38.63
C PRO A 895 4.46 -18.45 -40.09
N LEU A 896 4.73 -17.16 -40.32
CA LEU A 896 4.95 -16.61 -41.65
C LEU A 896 6.15 -17.24 -42.38
N HIS A 897 7.08 -17.86 -41.65
CA HIS A 897 8.23 -18.58 -42.21
C HIS A 897 7.96 -20.08 -42.39
N VAL A 898 6.82 -20.56 -41.92
CA VAL A 898 6.42 -21.98 -41.98
C VAL A 898 5.51 -22.22 -43.17
N SER A 899 4.56 -21.31 -43.44
CA SER A 899 3.72 -21.38 -44.63
C SER A 899 3.28 -20.00 -45.10
N GLN A 900 3.24 -19.82 -46.43
CA GLN A 900 2.76 -18.61 -47.08
C GLN A 900 1.26 -18.36 -46.81
N ALA A 901 0.48 -19.41 -46.51
CA ALA A 901 -0.94 -19.28 -46.18
C ALA A 901 -1.20 -18.38 -44.97
N PHE A 902 -0.26 -18.34 -44.00
CA PHE A 902 -0.37 -17.44 -42.84
C PHE A 902 -0.18 -15.97 -43.20
N ARG A 903 0.44 -15.67 -44.36
CA ARG A 903 0.56 -14.31 -44.90
C ARG A 903 -0.68 -13.90 -45.69
N ASP A 904 -1.14 -14.79 -46.56
CA ASP A 904 -2.08 -14.45 -47.63
C ASP A 904 -3.56 -14.53 -47.20
N ASP A 905 -3.89 -15.38 -46.22
CA ASP A 905 -5.30 -15.73 -45.90
C ASP A 905 -5.73 -15.37 -44.46
N MET A 906 -4.92 -14.60 -43.72
CA MET A 906 -5.15 -14.32 -42.30
C MET A 906 -5.34 -12.83 -42.02
N LYS A 907 -6.19 -12.53 -41.04
CA LYS A 907 -6.19 -11.27 -40.28
C LYS A 907 -5.34 -11.44 -39.02
N TYR A 908 -4.68 -10.38 -38.56
CA TYR A 908 -3.73 -10.44 -37.45
C TYR A 908 -4.30 -9.77 -36.21
N LEU A 909 -4.49 -10.54 -35.14
CA LEU A 909 -5.12 -10.04 -33.93
C LEU A 909 -4.10 -9.50 -32.93
N VAL A 910 -4.27 -8.24 -32.52
CA VAL A 910 -3.41 -7.55 -31.52
C VAL A 910 -4.24 -6.99 -30.37
N PHE A 911 -3.65 -6.86 -29.19
CA PHE A 911 -4.33 -6.31 -28.00
C PHE A 911 -4.01 -4.84 -27.70
N GLU A 912 -3.08 -4.24 -28.41
CA GLU A 912 -2.81 -2.80 -28.26
C GLU A 912 -3.98 -2.00 -28.84
N PRO A 913 -4.42 -0.89 -28.20
CA PRO A 913 -5.48 -0.04 -28.75
C PRO A 913 -5.05 0.70 -30.03
N GLY A 914 -3.74 0.75 -30.31
CA GLY A 914 -3.16 1.32 -31.52
C GLY A 914 -1.70 0.89 -31.68
N LEU A 915 -1.20 0.91 -32.92
CA LEU A 915 0.19 0.59 -33.22
C LEU A 915 1.07 1.84 -33.11
N ARG A 916 2.14 1.75 -32.33
CA ARG A 916 3.20 2.77 -32.29
C ARG A 916 4.05 2.70 -33.55
N ASP A 917 4.78 3.76 -33.86
CA ASP A 917 5.62 3.85 -35.06
C ASP A 917 6.52 2.62 -35.22
N TYR A 918 7.26 2.23 -34.18
CA TYR A 918 8.12 1.05 -34.25
C TYR A 918 7.34 -0.29 -34.36
N HIS A 919 6.10 -0.38 -33.87
CA HIS A 919 5.26 -1.57 -34.11
C HIS A 919 4.95 -1.69 -35.60
N GLN A 920 4.56 -0.58 -36.23
CA GLN A 920 4.20 -0.54 -37.65
C GLN A 920 5.40 -0.95 -38.50
N VAL A 921 6.58 -0.37 -38.23
CA VAL A 921 7.84 -0.69 -38.91
C VAL A 921 8.19 -2.16 -38.76
N PHE A 922 8.20 -2.70 -37.54
CA PHE A 922 8.57 -4.11 -37.33
C PHE A 922 7.60 -5.08 -38.02
N LEU A 923 6.29 -4.83 -37.96
CA LEU A 923 5.30 -5.70 -38.59
C LEU A 923 5.36 -5.63 -40.12
N GLN A 924 5.45 -4.43 -40.70
CA GLN A 924 5.59 -4.26 -42.16
C GLN A 924 6.82 -4.98 -42.68
N HIS A 925 7.98 -4.77 -42.05
CA HIS A 925 9.23 -5.41 -42.44
C HIS A 925 9.28 -6.92 -42.13
N ALA A 926 8.42 -7.42 -41.25
CA ALA A 926 8.23 -8.85 -41.06
C ALA A 926 7.32 -9.51 -42.13
N GLY A 927 6.73 -8.70 -43.02
CA GLY A 927 5.83 -9.16 -44.09
C GLY A 927 4.36 -9.17 -43.70
N ILE A 928 3.94 -8.37 -42.70
CA ILE A 928 2.55 -8.20 -42.30
C ILE A 928 1.96 -6.94 -42.93
N ASP A 929 0.87 -7.13 -43.66
CA ASP A 929 0.03 -6.04 -44.15
C ASP A 929 -0.75 -5.41 -42.98
N LEU A 930 -0.47 -4.12 -42.70
CA LEU A 930 -1.08 -3.40 -41.58
C LEU A 930 -2.60 -3.25 -41.74
N GLU A 931 -3.14 -3.27 -42.96
CA GLU A 931 -4.59 -3.20 -43.19
C GLU A 931 -5.32 -4.46 -42.68
N ARG A 932 -4.58 -5.56 -42.51
CA ARG A 932 -5.11 -6.83 -41.98
C ARG A 932 -4.92 -6.96 -40.46
N VAL A 933 -4.33 -5.96 -39.81
CA VAL A 933 -4.19 -5.95 -38.35
C VAL A 933 -5.51 -5.51 -37.72
N VAL A 934 -6.03 -6.34 -36.82
CA VAL A 934 -7.29 -6.13 -36.11
C VAL A 934 -7.01 -5.98 -34.63
N HIS A 935 -7.43 -4.84 -34.08
CA HIS A 935 -7.29 -4.51 -32.67
C HIS A 935 -8.44 -5.14 -31.88
N ALA A 936 -8.12 -6.03 -30.94
CA ALA A 936 -9.13 -6.64 -30.11
C ALA A 936 -9.66 -5.62 -29.06
N PRO A 937 -10.98 -5.53 -28.85
CA PRO A 937 -11.56 -4.76 -27.76
C PRO A 937 -11.15 -5.29 -26.39
N ALA A 938 -11.13 -4.41 -25.40
CA ALA A 938 -10.78 -4.74 -24.01
C ALA A 938 -11.78 -5.70 -23.33
N THR A 939 -13.00 -5.78 -23.85
CA THR A 939 -14.05 -6.68 -23.36
C THR A 939 -13.77 -8.14 -23.68
N GLY A 940 -12.97 -8.44 -24.72
CA GLY A 940 -12.73 -9.80 -25.23
C GLY A 940 -13.43 -10.04 -26.58
N ILE A 941 -13.07 -11.12 -27.27
CA ILE A 941 -13.61 -11.49 -28.58
C ILE A 941 -13.87 -12.98 -28.69
N ARG A 942 -14.86 -13.36 -29.50
CA ARG A 942 -15.06 -14.70 -30.00
C ARG A 942 -14.73 -14.71 -31.49
N VAL A 943 -13.79 -15.56 -31.88
CA VAL A 943 -13.26 -15.66 -33.24
C VAL A 943 -13.72 -16.97 -33.86
N GLU A 944 -14.25 -16.92 -35.09
CA GLU A 944 -14.71 -18.13 -35.79
C GLU A 944 -13.62 -19.18 -35.92
N ARG A 945 -12.43 -18.80 -36.40
CA ARG A 945 -11.24 -19.66 -36.42
C ARG A 945 -9.99 -18.86 -36.04
N LEU A 946 -9.39 -19.23 -34.91
CA LEU A 946 -8.17 -18.60 -34.41
C LEU A 946 -6.99 -19.55 -34.47
N TYR A 947 -5.91 -19.08 -35.07
CA TYR A 947 -4.60 -19.70 -35.04
C TYR A 947 -3.75 -19.02 -33.95
N VAL A 948 -3.30 -19.81 -32.97
CA VAL A 948 -2.57 -19.33 -31.79
C VAL A 948 -1.15 -19.90 -31.83
N PRO A 949 -0.16 -19.11 -32.27
CA PRO A 949 1.24 -19.49 -32.19
C PRO A 949 1.74 -19.39 -30.75
N THR A 950 2.49 -20.38 -30.29
CA THR A 950 3.31 -20.25 -29.07
C THR A 950 4.38 -19.16 -29.30
N PRO A 951 4.70 -18.31 -28.31
CA PRO A 951 5.83 -17.37 -28.41
C PRO A 951 7.12 -18.08 -28.84
N SER A 952 7.90 -17.53 -29.77
CA SER A 952 9.22 -18.06 -30.17
C SER A 952 10.36 -17.63 -29.26
N ILE A 953 10.08 -16.82 -28.24
CA ILE A 953 11.02 -16.47 -27.18
C ILE A 953 10.25 -16.33 -25.87
N ARG A 954 10.86 -16.77 -24.78
CA ARG A 954 10.50 -16.37 -23.43
C ARG A 954 11.72 -15.71 -22.79
N SER A 955 11.57 -14.42 -22.51
CA SER A 955 12.64 -13.58 -21.98
C SER A 955 13.33 -14.25 -20.78
N HIS A 956 14.66 -14.20 -20.79
CA HIS A 956 15.55 -14.82 -19.81
C HIS A 956 15.52 -16.36 -19.70
N ARG A 957 14.68 -17.05 -20.47
CA ARG A 957 14.47 -18.51 -20.39
C ARG A 957 14.97 -19.22 -21.63
N TRP A 958 14.34 -18.99 -22.77
CA TRP A 958 14.62 -19.73 -24.00
C TRP A 958 14.26 -18.95 -25.26
N ILE A 959 14.81 -19.36 -26.39
CA ILE A 959 14.57 -18.76 -27.70
C ILE A 959 14.60 -19.83 -28.80
N SER A 960 13.69 -19.73 -29.75
CA SER A 960 13.63 -20.57 -30.94
C SER A 960 14.42 -19.93 -32.10
N PRO A 961 15.10 -20.71 -32.96
CA PRO A 961 15.71 -20.21 -34.18
C PRO A 961 14.73 -19.47 -35.11
N LEU A 962 13.43 -19.77 -35.01
CA LEU A 962 12.39 -19.08 -35.76
C LEU A 962 12.24 -17.61 -35.35
N GLN A 963 12.54 -17.25 -34.09
CA GLN A 963 12.63 -15.86 -33.65
C GLN A 963 13.74 -15.13 -34.42
N GLY A 964 14.91 -15.78 -34.54
CA GLY A 964 16.05 -15.24 -35.29
C GLY A 964 15.73 -15.05 -36.77
N LYS A 965 14.96 -15.97 -37.39
CA LYS A 965 14.47 -15.81 -38.77
C LYS A 965 13.57 -14.60 -38.93
N THR A 966 12.68 -14.32 -37.97
CA THR A 966 11.85 -13.11 -37.97
C THR A 966 12.70 -11.85 -37.94
N TRP A 967 13.67 -11.76 -37.03
CA TRP A 967 14.56 -10.59 -36.98
C TRP A 967 15.44 -10.45 -38.23
N ALA A 968 15.93 -11.57 -38.79
CA ALA A 968 16.69 -11.56 -40.04
C ALA A 968 15.84 -11.06 -41.22
N THR A 969 14.58 -11.48 -41.32
CA THR A 969 13.65 -11.01 -42.36
C THR A 969 13.45 -9.50 -42.28
N ILE A 970 13.22 -8.98 -41.08
CA ILE A 970 13.11 -7.53 -40.85
C ILE A 970 14.42 -6.83 -41.27
N SER A 971 15.57 -7.30 -40.77
CA SER A 971 16.89 -6.76 -41.09
C SER A 971 17.20 -6.77 -42.59
N ASP A 972 16.90 -7.87 -43.30
CA ASP A 972 17.16 -8.06 -44.73
C ASP A 972 16.24 -7.19 -45.59
N SER A 973 15.00 -6.97 -45.15
CA SER A 973 14.06 -6.10 -45.85
C SER A 973 14.42 -4.61 -45.76
N VAL A 974 15.12 -4.20 -44.68
CA VAL A 974 15.61 -2.82 -44.50
C VAL A 974 16.96 -2.62 -45.20
N SER A 975 17.89 -3.57 -45.08
CA SER A 975 19.22 -3.42 -45.66
C SER A 975 19.85 -4.75 -46.10
N SER A 976 20.31 -4.77 -47.35
CA SER A 976 21.11 -5.85 -47.95
C SER A 976 22.62 -5.59 -47.87
N ARG A 977 23.05 -4.48 -47.27
CA ARG A 977 24.46 -4.08 -47.22
C ARG A 977 25.24 -5.04 -46.31
N ALA A 978 26.47 -5.36 -46.73
CA ALA A 978 27.37 -6.19 -45.93
C ALA A 978 27.78 -5.44 -44.64
N PRO A 979 27.88 -6.15 -43.50
CA PRO A 979 28.29 -5.52 -42.25
C PRO A 979 29.78 -5.14 -42.30
N THR A 980 30.07 -3.87 -42.02
CA THR A 980 31.45 -3.34 -42.00
C THR A 980 31.73 -2.42 -40.81
N ARG A 981 30.68 -1.90 -40.16
CA ARG A 981 30.79 -0.88 -39.11
C ARG A 981 31.08 -1.49 -37.75
N ARG A 982 31.67 -0.68 -36.86
CA ARG A 982 31.73 -0.94 -35.43
C ARG A 982 31.01 0.21 -34.76
N VAL A 983 29.98 -0.07 -33.98
CA VAL A 983 29.12 0.98 -33.41
C VAL A 983 29.03 0.81 -31.89
N TYR A 984 29.22 1.92 -31.18
CA TYR A 984 28.96 2.03 -29.75
C TYR A 984 27.65 2.81 -29.56
N LEU A 985 26.65 2.15 -28.98
CA LEU A 985 25.35 2.70 -28.67
C LEU A 985 25.39 3.42 -27.34
N THR A 986 25.50 4.74 -27.37
CA THR A 986 25.55 5.56 -26.15
C THR A 986 24.17 5.70 -25.51
N ARG A 987 24.15 5.85 -24.19
CA ARG A 987 22.97 6.17 -23.37
C ARG A 987 23.12 7.50 -22.64
N GLN A 988 24.05 8.38 -23.02
CA GLN A 988 24.33 9.61 -22.28
C GLN A 988 23.09 10.51 -22.08
N LYS A 989 22.13 10.50 -23.01
CA LYS A 989 20.89 11.28 -22.90
C LYS A 989 19.76 10.54 -22.17
N ILE A 990 19.97 9.28 -21.79
CA ILE A 990 19.00 8.48 -21.07
C ILE A 990 19.29 8.57 -19.57
N GLY A 991 18.41 9.23 -18.82
CA GLY A 991 18.58 9.43 -17.39
C GLY A 991 18.49 8.16 -16.54
N GLU A 992 17.98 7.03 -17.06
CA GLU A 992 17.87 5.79 -16.31
C GLU A 992 19.20 5.00 -16.25
N ARG A 993 19.61 4.64 -15.03
CA ARG A 993 20.82 3.88 -14.69
C ARG A 993 22.10 4.52 -15.27
N PRO A 994 22.42 5.78 -14.91
CA PRO A 994 23.48 6.52 -15.58
C PRO A 994 24.86 5.89 -15.31
N LEU A 995 25.61 5.65 -16.39
CA LEU A 995 27.03 5.31 -16.33
C LEU A 995 27.84 6.59 -16.16
N LEU A 996 28.31 6.85 -14.94
CA LEU A 996 28.87 8.15 -14.52
C LEU A 996 30.08 8.60 -15.34
N ASN A 997 30.83 7.66 -15.91
CA ASN A 997 32.00 7.95 -16.72
C ASN A 997 31.83 7.54 -18.19
N GLU A 998 30.60 7.53 -18.72
CA GLU A 998 30.32 7.10 -20.09
C GLU A 998 31.08 7.91 -21.14
N GLU A 999 31.30 9.21 -20.95
CA GLU A 999 32.10 10.02 -21.89
C GLU A 999 33.51 9.45 -22.11
N LYS A 1000 34.17 9.02 -21.01
CA LYS A 1000 35.50 8.40 -21.08
C LYS A 1000 35.45 7.01 -21.70
N VAL A 1001 34.36 6.27 -21.44
CA VAL A 1001 34.13 4.96 -22.07
C VAL A 1001 33.94 5.13 -23.58
N ALA A 1002 33.04 6.01 -24.01
CA ALA A 1002 32.80 6.29 -25.43
C ALA A 1002 34.07 6.77 -26.13
N ALA A 1003 34.87 7.65 -25.52
CA ALA A 1003 36.17 8.05 -26.04
C ALA A 1003 37.11 6.83 -26.23
N CYS A 1004 37.16 5.92 -25.25
CA CYS A 1004 37.91 4.68 -25.37
C CYS A 1004 37.42 3.81 -26.53
N PHE A 1005 36.11 3.64 -26.73
CA PHE A 1005 35.59 2.91 -27.91
C PHE A 1005 35.96 3.58 -29.23
N SER A 1006 35.93 4.92 -29.29
CA SER A 1006 36.35 5.68 -30.47
C SER A 1006 37.82 5.43 -30.84
N GLU A 1007 38.72 5.26 -29.85
CA GLU A 1007 40.13 4.89 -30.09
C GLU A 1007 40.27 3.54 -30.81
N PHE A 1008 39.30 2.63 -30.64
CA PHE A 1008 39.27 1.31 -31.29
C PHE A 1008 38.44 1.28 -32.58
N GLY A 1009 38.11 2.46 -33.12
CA GLY A 1009 37.41 2.61 -34.41
C GLY A 1009 35.90 2.38 -34.34
N TYR A 1010 35.29 2.55 -33.17
CA TYR A 1010 33.83 2.54 -33.03
C TYR A 1010 33.24 3.92 -33.31
N GLU A 1011 32.14 3.95 -34.05
CA GLU A 1011 31.28 5.11 -34.23
C GLU A 1011 30.34 5.24 -33.03
N ILE A 1012 30.28 6.41 -32.40
CA ILE A 1012 29.44 6.66 -31.23
C ILE A 1012 28.06 7.15 -31.71
N ILE A 1013 27.01 6.36 -31.48
CA ILE A 1013 25.66 6.65 -31.97
C ILE A 1013 24.68 6.66 -30.81
N ALA A 1014 23.85 7.70 -30.74
CA ALA A 1014 22.70 7.78 -29.86
C ALA A 1014 21.45 7.26 -30.62
N PRO A 1015 20.98 6.02 -30.38
CA PRO A 1015 19.94 5.42 -31.21
C PRO A 1015 18.61 6.17 -31.17
N GLU A 1016 18.30 6.88 -30.09
CA GLU A 1016 17.10 7.70 -29.95
C GLU A 1016 17.04 8.89 -30.92
N THR A 1017 18.15 9.23 -31.58
CA THR A 1017 18.19 10.28 -32.61
C THR A 1017 17.92 9.75 -34.01
N LEU A 1018 17.77 8.44 -34.17
CA LEU A 1018 17.53 7.75 -35.44
C LEU A 1018 16.09 7.25 -35.52
N THR A 1019 15.54 7.24 -36.73
CA THR A 1019 14.31 6.50 -37.03
C THR A 1019 14.51 4.99 -36.80
N VAL A 1020 13.41 4.24 -36.71
CA VAL A 1020 13.47 2.80 -36.40
C VAL A 1020 14.19 2.03 -37.51
N GLU A 1021 13.93 2.40 -38.76
CA GLU A 1021 14.56 1.85 -39.96
C GLU A 1021 16.05 2.16 -39.99
N GLU A 1022 16.46 3.40 -39.65
CA GLU A 1022 17.87 3.76 -39.53
C GLU A 1022 18.57 2.98 -38.41
N GLN A 1023 17.88 2.70 -37.29
CA GLN A 1023 18.41 1.84 -36.22
C GLN A 1023 18.59 0.39 -36.71
N ILE A 1024 17.63 -0.15 -37.47
CA ILE A 1024 17.72 -1.50 -38.05
C ILE A 1024 18.86 -1.56 -39.07
N GLU A 1025 18.98 -0.59 -39.98
CA GLU A 1025 20.08 -0.52 -40.95
C GLU A 1025 21.44 -0.41 -40.25
N MET A 1026 21.54 0.43 -39.22
CA MET A 1026 22.76 0.58 -38.43
C MET A 1026 23.18 -0.76 -37.81
N ALA A 1027 22.24 -1.49 -37.20
CA ALA A 1027 22.53 -2.80 -36.63
C ALA A 1027 22.90 -3.81 -37.72
N ALA A 1028 22.14 -3.87 -38.82
CA ALA A 1028 22.40 -4.76 -39.96
C ALA A 1028 23.78 -4.53 -40.60
N THR A 1029 24.25 -3.29 -40.64
CA THR A 1029 25.55 -2.92 -41.22
C THR A 1029 26.71 -2.98 -40.22
N SER A 1030 26.47 -3.40 -38.98
CA SER A 1030 27.47 -3.45 -37.91
C SER A 1030 28.04 -4.85 -37.70
N THR A 1031 29.35 -4.98 -37.89
CA THR A 1031 30.12 -6.16 -37.48
C THR A 1031 30.23 -6.28 -35.96
N HIS A 1032 30.32 -5.14 -35.27
CA HIS A 1032 30.43 -5.08 -33.81
C HIS A 1032 29.44 -4.06 -33.25
N LEU A 1033 28.65 -4.45 -32.25
CA LEU A 1033 27.82 -3.55 -31.45
C LEU A 1033 28.29 -3.54 -30.01
N ALA A 1034 28.47 -2.35 -29.43
CA ALA A 1034 28.85 -2.22 -28.03
C ALA A 1034 28.03 -1.14 -27.32
N GLY A 1035 27.98 -1.18 -26.00
CA GLY A 1035 27.30 -0.15 -25.23
C GLY A 1035 27.01 -0.54 -23.77
N PRO A 1036 26.49 0.40 -22.98
CA PRO A 1036 26.03 0.12 -21.63
C PRO A 1036 24.76 -0.74 -21.65
N VAL A 1037 24.55 -1.56 -20.62
CA VAL A 1037 23.37 -2.43 -20.51
C VAL A 1037 22.06 -1.64 -20.62
N GLY A 1038 21.14 -2.12 -21.45
CA GLY A 1038 19.85 -1.49 -21.71
C GLY A 1038 19.19 -2.00 -22.99
N SER A 1039 17.93 -1.63 -23.22
CA SER A 1039 17.12 -2.11 -24.35
C SER A 1039 17.68 -1.75 -25.72
N GLN A 1040 18.50 -0.70 -25.82
CA GLN A 1040 19.15 -0.36 -27.09
C GLN A 1040 20.14 -1.44 -27.53
N MET A 1041 20.68 -2.23 -26.60
CA MET A 1041 21.54 -3.37 -26.96
C MET A 1041 20.75 -4.52 -27.61
N TYR A 1042 19.42 -4.54 -27.52
CA TYR A 1042 18.60 -5.54 -28.20
C TYR A 1042 18.51 -5.31 -29.71
N LEU A 1043 18.94 -4.14 -30.21
CA LEU A 1043 19.15 -3.91 -31.65
C LEU A 1043 20.12 -4.92 -32.29
N ALA A 1044 20.95 -5.59 -31.49
CA ALA A 1044 21.79 -6.70 -31.93
C ALA A 1044 21.00 -7.85 -32.59
N ALA A 1045 19.70 -7.97 -32.32
CA ALA A 1045 18.81 -8.89 -33.02
C ALA A 1045 18.79 -8.71 -34.54
N PHE A 1046 19.05 -7.49 -35.02
CA PHE A 1046 19.07 -7.16 -36.45
C PHE A 1046 20.47 -7.22 -37.07
N GLN A 1047 21.52 -7.56 -36.31
CA GLN A 1047 22.84 -7.82 -36.88
C GLN A 1047 22.78 -9.04 -37.81
N LYS A 1048 23.56 -8.99 -38.91
CA LYS A 1048 23.73 -10.17 -39.76
C LYS A 1048 24.46 -11.28 -39.00
N ARG A 1049 24.35 -12.50 -39.51
CA ARG A 1049 24.94 -13.71 -38.94
C ARG A 1049 26.42 -13.50 -38.57
N GLY A 1050 26.81 -13.88 -37.35
CA GLY A 1050 28.19 -13.74 -36.88
C GLY A 1050 28.55 -12.37 -36.30
N GLY A 1051 27.57 -11.47 -36.10
CA GLY A 1051 27.78 -10.19 -35.43
C GLY A 1051 28.37 -10.36 -34.02
N LYS A 1052 29.30 -9.48 -33.65
CA LYS A 1052 29.92 -9.49 -32.32
C LYS A 1052 29.32 -8.40 -31.44
N LYS A 1053 29.16 -8.69 -30.15
CA LYS A 1053 28.57 -7.78 -29.16
C LYS A 1053 29.44 -7.64 -27.92
N LEU A 1054 29.60 -6.41 -27.41
CA LEU A 1054 30.29 -6.12 -26.15
C LEU A 1054 29.44 -5.24 -25.23
N ILE A 1055 29.03 -5.76 -24.08
CA ILE A 1055 28.13 -5.09 -23.15
C ILE A 1055 28.91 -4.63 -21.93
N ILE A 1056 28.62 -3.42 -21.47
CA ILE A 1056 29.15 -2.86 -20.23
C ILE A 1056 28.02 -2.82 -19.20
N ALA A 1057 28.19 -3.48 -18.06
CA ALA A 1057 27.11 -3.64 -17.09
C ALA A 1057 27.57 -3.39 -15.64
N PRO A 1058 26.68 -2.95 -14.73
CA PRO A 1058 26.95 -3.02 -13.30
C PRO A 1058 27.18 -4.46 -12.85
N ALA A 1059 28.02 -4.66 -11.83
CA ALA A 1059 28.33 -6.01 -11.32
C ALA A 1059 27.11 -6.78 -10.76
N ASN A 1060 25.99 -6.11 -10.51
CA ASN A 1060 24.76 -6.67 -9.94
C ASN A 1060 23.52 -6.41 -10.81
N PHE A 1061 23.68 -6.11 -12.10
CA PHE A 1061 22.56 -5.89 -13.03
C PHE A 1061 22.93 -6.26 -14.48
N TYR A 1062 22.43 -7.39 -15.00
CA TYR A 1062 22.63 -7.83 -16.38
C TYR A 1062 21.59 -8.87 -16.86
N ALA A 1063 20.85 -8.58 -17.93
CA ALA A 1063 19.80 -9.46 -18.45
C ALA A 1063 20.32 -10.53 -19.42
N LYS A 1064 19.75 -11.75 -19.38
CA LYS A 1064 20.18 -12.89 -20.21
C LYS A 1064 19.82 -12.78 -21.70
N ASP A 1065 18.92 -11.88 -22.08
CA ASP A 1065 18.35 -11.84 -23.43
C ASP A 1065 19.41 -11.57 -24.49
N ASP A 1066 20.46 -10.84 -24.13
CA ASP A 1066 21.58 -10.55 -25.03
C ASP A 1066 22.31 -11.84 -25.49
N LEU A 1067 22.38 -12.85 -24.63
CA LEU A 1067 22.94 -14.16 -24.98
C LEU A 1067 21.99 -14.94 -25.88
N LEU A 1068 20.69 -14.92 -25.60
CA LEU A 1068 19.66 -15.56 -26.42
C LEU A 1068 19.65 -14.99 -27.85
N ILE A 1069 19.73 -13.66 -27.97
CA ILE A 1069 19.86 -12.97 -29.26
C ILE A 1069 21.10 -13.46 -30.01
N SER A 1070 22.25 -13.48 -29.34
CA SER A 1070 23.52 -13.89 -29.95
C SER A 1070 23.50 -15.35 -30.41
N ARG A 1071 22.79 -16.22 -29.69
CA ARG A 1071 22.63 -17.63 -30.07
C ARG A 1071 21.92 -17.80 -31.40
N VAL A 1072 20.76 -17.16 -31.59
CA VAL A 1072 19.96 -17.34 -32.82
C VAL A 1072 20.48 -16.53 -34.00
N THR A 1073 21.21 -15.45 -33.74
CA THR A 1073 21.97 -14.70 -34.76
C THR A 1073 23.33 -15.36 -35.05
N GLN A 1074 23.71 -16.39 -34.31
CA GLN A 1074 25.02 -17.08 -34.40
C GLN A 1074 26.21 -16.12 -34.25
N GLY A 1075 26.06 -15.13 -33.38
CA GLY A 1075 27.06 -14.14 -33.02
C GLY A 1075 27.79 -14.46 -31.70
N SER A 1076 28.56 -13.49 -31.22
CA SER A 1076 29.22 -13.56 -29.89
C SER A 1076 28.76 -12.42 -28.98
N CYS A 1077 28.77 -12.65 -27.67
CA CYS A 1077 28.43 -11.64 -26.66
C CYS A 1077 29.43 -11.68 -25.51
N ASP A 1078 30.21 -10.62 -25.39
CA ASP A 1078 31.12 -10.38 -24.27
C ASP A 1078 30.51 -9.36 -23.30
N VAL A 1079 30.78 -9.52 -22.00
CA VAL A 1079 30.28 -8.61 -20.95
C VAL A 1079 31.44 -8.15 -20.06
N VAL A 1080 31.48 -6.85 -19.76
CA VAL A 1080 32.45 -6.23 -18.87
C VAL A 1080 31.72 -5.60 -17.69
N PHE A 1081 32.07 -6.02 -16.47
CA PHE A 1081 31.40 -5.56 -15.26
C PHE A 1081 32.11 -4.38 -14.59
N GLY A 1082 31.32 -3.37 -14.21
CA GLY A 1082 31.72 -2.20 -13.43
C GLY A 1082 31.41 -2.34 -11.94
N THR A 1083 31.18 -1.22 -11.26
CA THR A 1083 30.73 -1.19 -9.86
C THR A 1083 29.30 -1.75 -9.74
N LYS A 1084 28.89 -2.07 -8.50
CA LYS A 1084 27.48 -2.32 -8.21
C LYS A 1084 26.67 -1.02 -8.37
N THR A 1085 25.39 -1.16 -8.69
CA THR A 1085 24.41 -0.07 -8.70
C THR A 1085 23.35 -0.30 -7.62
N ASP A 1086 22.75 0.77 -7.10
CA ASP A 1086 21.65 0.65 -6.13
C ASP A 1086 20.34 0.30 -6.84
N ASN A 1087 19.97 -0.97 -6.84
CA ASN A 1087 18.74 -1.45 -7.47
C ASN A 1087 17.45 -1.03 -6.71
N PHE A 1088 17.56 -0.40 -5.53
CA PHE A 1088 16.42 0.02 -4.71
C PHE A 1088 16.03 1.48 -4.91
N SER A 1089 16.96 2.32 -5.36
CA SER A 1089 16.69 3.69 -5.72
C SER A 1089 15.85 3.82 -6.99
N ASP A 1090 15.24 5.00 -7.19
CA ASP A 1090 14.60 5.36 -8.45
C ASP A 1090 15.57 5.14 -9.63
N ARG A 1091 15.05 4.77 -10.82
CA ARG A 1091 15.88 4.34 -11.97
C ARG A 1091 16.95 5.36 -12.35
N ASP A 1092 16.67 6.65 -12.20
CA ASP A 1092 17.55 7.78 -12.48
C ASP A 1092 18.69 7.96 -11.45
N LYS A 1093 18.51 7.43 -10.24
CA LYS A 1093 19.50 7.48 -9.15
C LYS A 1093 20.40 6.24 -9.10
N ARG A 1094 20.14 5.24 -9.96
CA ARG A 1094 20.91 3.98 -10.07
C ARG A 1094 22.22 4.18 -10.84
N SER A 1095 23.04 5.10 -10.38
CA SER A 1095 24.32 5.40 -11.02
C SER A 1095 25.35 4.28 -10.80
N TRP A 1096 26.32 4.17 -11.69
CA TRP A 1096 27.42 3.22 -11.59
C TRP A 1096 28.63 3.68 -12.41
N TYR A 1097 29.78 3.05 -12.18
CA TYR A 1097 31.07 3.43 -12.77
C TYR A 1097 31.80 2.18 -13.29
N ILE A 1098 32.68 2.33 -14.28
CA ILE A 1098 33.59 1.24 -14.71
C ILE A 1098 35.03 1.72 -14.91
N ASP A 1099 35.99 0.86 -14.56
CA ASP A 1099 37.40 1.10 -14.84
C ASP A 1099 37.71 1.03 -16.34
N ILE A 1100 38.24 2.13 -16.89
CA ILE A 1100 38.55 2.28 -18.31
C ILE A 1100 39.64 1.30 -18.77
N GLU A 1101 40.62 0.97 -17.93
CA GLU A 1101 41.65 0.01 -18.34
C GLU A 1101 41.09 -1.41 -18.45
N LYS A 1102 40.06 -1.76 -17.66
CA LYS A 1102 39.31 -3.01 -17.84
C LYS A 1102 38.55 -3.03 -19.16
N VAL A 1103 37.90 -1.91 -19.52
CA VAL A 1103 37.21 -1.77 -20.82
C VAL A 1103 38.20 -1.92 -21.97
N ARG A 1104 39.36 -1.24 -21.90
CA ARG A 1104 40.42 -1.29 -22.90
C ARG A 1104 41.01 -2.70 -23.07
N ALA A 1105 41.22 -3.42 -21.97
CA ALA A 1105 41.69 -4.80 -22.00
C ALA A 1105 40.64 -5.77 -22.60
N ALA A 1106 39.36 -5.55 -22.31
CA ALA A 1106 38.27 -6.33 -22.91
C ALA A 1106 38.15 -6.07 -24.41
N LEU A 1107 38.26 -4.80 -24.85
CA LEU A 1107 38.24 -4.41 -26.26
C LEU A 1107 39.34 -5.08 -27.09
N ARG A 1108 40.59 -5.10 -26.59
CA ARG A 1108 41.70 -5.78 -27.27
C ARG A 1108 41.43 -7.26 -27.52
N ARG A 1109 40.76 -7.91 -26.57
CA ARG A 1109 40.38 -9.34 -26.62
C ARG A 1109 39.16 -9.60 -27.50
N HIS A 1110 38.20 -8.69 -27.50
CA HIS A 1110 36.97 -8.79 -28.30
C HIS A 1110 37.27 -8.66 -29.81
N LEU A 1111 38.26 -7.82 -30.13
CA LEU A 1111 38.66 -7.53 -31.50
C LEU A 1111 39.70 -8.51 -32.06
N SER A 1112 40.46 -9.19 -31.20
CA SER A 1112 41.31 -10.34 -31.58
C SER A 1112 40.46 -11.56 -31.89
#